data_AF-A0A5N4A5V8-F1
#
_entry.id   AF-A0A5N4A5V8-F1
#
_cell.length_a   1.000
_cell.length_b   1.000
_cell.length_c   1.000
_cell.angle_alpha   90.00
_cell.angle_beta   90.00
_cell.angle_gamma   90.00
#
_symmetry.space_group_name_H-M   'P 1'
#
loop_
_entity.id
_entity.type
_entity.pdbx_description
1 polymer ?
#
loop_
_entity_poly.entity_id
_entity_poly.type
_entity_poly.pdbx_seq_one_letter_code
_entity_poly.pdbx_strand_id
1 'polypeptide(L)'
;MCKLVFAQLVGLISVALFRPGLAAYGDPLTIGALFSKDNSEVELAFKYAVQWHNIYSSEGTHYLTDVRKVPVKNMFTTSKIVCNMTNTRPGVIAIFGYESARTSPMSRSVCKKLEIPYIETKWKSTKYPPLIALNFYPAADLLAEGFATILRHMNWKSYAIVYQNEKDLVTLQGILKIPDVSDYPVIIKQLEHDPEGPDARSMFKQLKDGSVSKVILNCHVDDILSILMQAKEIGFLTMSTNIFLTSLDAHTLDYGPLNTTANITMVRLFNPANENLIRHVQSWEVGEMRRNRHFSASPGTVKTTSALMIDAVNLLIESVNHLHKTEKIRPRPMHCDESDTWEGGYRIAAYMKEHHLPNPITGPILFDDFGRRINFTLHVVELNADVVKATWSPSNGTRLNMTLSAQENRQLILKSLQKQRIVVSSKILAPYLMYRNRSNLNEDVGSKYEGYVADLIEKIAEELKFTYEFYLTPDTANGNYDENSQTWNGIMGDVISGVAQLGVSDLTVNHQRRQFVDFSNYFMTLGISILYKTPDQSEANMFAFKDPLSDDVWMYTATAFLGLSIMLYMIARMAPGDWQNPHPCETHPEELENIWNLGNSLWLTMGSIMTQGCDILPKGISSRMAVAMWWFFSLLMTSSYTANLAAYLAKERMGPSINNLDDLLNQNKIKFGTLINGTTYEFFRTSNYSKHKAVWEKMSNFKPSPFVSSNPEGVKKVLNKNQEYAFFMESSTLEYERNKECELIKIGDWLDSKGYGIAMPLDAPYRSEINNAILKFQESGELQTLKNKWWKELNEGEICEEVESEIGEMGLKLQNVGGVFWVLGVGVGISFMISIVEFLWNVRNVSVQDHITYCEALAAEFKFAINFWVTKKAARVEVKEPSQSREGSETRSMAGKMLQGAGSFLRLETIFDRMSVSRND
;
A
#
# COMPACT_ATOMS: atom_id res chain seq x y z
N MET A 1 -14.42 -29.27 -108.38
CA MET A 1 -14.56 -27.80 -108.37
C MET A 1 -15.49 -27.27 -107.26
N CYS A 2 -15.92 -28.07 -106.27
CA CYS A 2 -16.67 -27.58 -105.07
C CYS A 2 -15.84 -27.49 -103.79
N LYS A 3 -14.60 -28.00 -103.75
CA LYS A 3 -13.71 -27.90 -102.57
C LYS A 3 -12.87 -26.62 -102.53
N LEU A 4 -12.67 -25.95 -103.67
CA LEU A 4 -11.86 -24.72 -103.73
C LEU A 4 -12.64 -23.45 -103.32
N VAL A 5 -13.95 -23.41 -103.61
CA VAL A 5 -14.80 -22.25 -103.29
C VAL A 5 -15.13 -22.19 -101.79
N PHE A 6 -15.27 -23.34 -101.12
CA PHE A 6 -15.50 -23.40 -99.67
C PHE A 6 -14.26 -22.97 -98.86
N ALA A 7 -13.05 -23.26 -99.35
CA ALA A 7 -11.81 -22.83 -98.71
C ALA A 7 -11.56 -21.31 -98.85
N GLN A 8 -11.96 -20.69 -99.97
CA GLN A 8 -11.80 -19.25 -100.17
C GLN A 8 -12.84 -18.41 -99.41
N LEU A 9 -14.07 -18.92 -99.21
CA LEU A 9 -15.09 -18.25 -98.40
C LEU A 9 -14.80 -18.35 -96.89
N VAL A 10 -14.29 -19.49 -96.41
CA VAL A 10 -13.89 -19.64 -95.00
C VAL A 10 -12.61 -18.83 -94.68
N GLY A 11 -11.69 -18.70 -95.65
CA GLY A 11 -10.50 -17.84 -95.53
C GLY A 11 -10.80 -16.34 -95.47
N LEU A 12 -11.78 -15.85 -96.23
CA LEU A 12 -12.18 -14.43 -96.20
C LEU A 12 -12.99 -14.06 -94.94
N ILE A 13 -13.79 -14.98 -94.39
CA ILE A 13 -14.54 -14.76 -93.14
C ILE A 13 -13.60 -14.83 -91.91
N SER A 14 -12.57 -15.68 -91.93
CA SER A 14 -11.58 -15.74 -90.84
C SER A 14 -10.59 -14.57 -90.84
N VAL A 15 -10.25 -13.99 -92.00
CA VAL A 15 -9.42 -12.76 -92.05
C VAL A 15 -10.23 -11.49 -91.75
N ALA A 16 -11.55 -11.50 -91.95
CA ALA A 16 -12.43 -10.40 -91.53
C ALA A 16 -12.79 -10.42 -90.04
N LEU A 17 -12.85 -11.59 -89.40
CA LEU A 17 -13.16 -11.75 -87.96
C LEU A 17 -11.91 -11.78 -87.04
N PHE A 18 -10.71 -11.95 -87.61
CA PHE A 18 -9.42 -11.78 -86.91
C PHE A 18 -8.62 -10.59 -87.48
N ARG A 19 -9.26 -9.43 -87.63
CA ARG A 19 -8.55 -8.22 -87.22
C ARG A 19 -8.70 -8.17 -85.71
N PRO A 20 -7.62 -8.31 -84.90
CA PRO A 20 -7.72 -7.75 -83.57
C PRO A 20 -8.10 -6.29 -83.82
N GLY A 21 -9.23 -5.86 -83.25
CA GLY A 21 -9.52 -4.45 -83.20
C GLY A 21 -8.27 -3.81 -82.62
N LEU A 22 -7.47 -3.15 -83.46
CA LEU A 22 -6.69 -2.00 -83.07
C LEU A 22 -7.76 -1.03 -82.60
N ALA A 23 -8.22 -1.21 -81.34
CA ALA A 23 -8.71 -0.10 -80.56
C ALA A 23 -7.64 0.96 -80.75
N ALA A 24 -8.03 2.07 -81.39
CA ALA A 24 -7.14 3.18 -81.59
C ALA A 24 -6.68 3.62 -80.19
N TYR A 25 -5.55 3.08 -79.75
CA TYR A 25 -4.93 3.46 -78.50
C TYR A 25 -4.61 4.94 -78.64
N GLY A 26 -5.13 5.78 -77.74
CA GLY A 26 -4.76 7.19 -77.72
C GLY A 26 -3.25 7.33 -77.63
N ASP A 27 -2.72 8.48 -78.05
CA ASP A 27 -1.28 8.76 -77.93
C ASP A 27 -0.80 8.51 -76.49
N PRO A 28 0.29 7.76 -76.28
CA PRO A 28 0.72 7.40 -74.94
C PRO A 28 1.21 8.64 -74.17
N LEU A 29 0.82 8.75 -72.90
CA LEU A 29 1.23 9.83 -72.01
C LEU A 29 2.49 9.43 -71.23
N THR A 30 3.49 10.31 -71.15
CA THR A 30 4.78 9.97 -70.50
C THR A 30 4.90 10.61 -69.12
N ILE A 31 5.20 9.80 -68.09
CA ILE A 31 5.47 10.24 -66.72
C ILE A 31 6.97 10.20 -66.47
N GLY A 32 7.55 11.33 -66.06
CA GLY A 32 8.97 11.43 -65.70
C GLY A 32 9.22 11.07 -64.24
N ALA A 33 10.31 10.38 -63.94
CA ALA A 33 10.75 10.14 -62.56
C ALA A 33 12.26 10.22 -62.42
N LEU A 34 12.72 10.83 -61.33
CA LEU A 34 14.13 10.96 -60.99
C LEU A 34 14.46 10.01 -59.84
N PHE A 35 15.61 9.34 -59.90
CA PHE A 35 16.14 8.53 -58.78
C PHE A 35 17.65 8.68 -58.64
N SER A 36 18.18 8.42 -57.44
CA SER A 36 19.64 8.48 -57.19
C SER A 36 20.35 7.14 -57.28
N LYS A 37 19.67 6.03 -56.99
CA LYS A 37 20.22 4.67 -56.97
C LYS A 37 19.42 3.78 -57.92
N ASP A 38 20.04 2.70 -58.40
CA ASP A 38 19.36 1.68 -59.20
C ASP A 38 18.62 0.67 -58.34
N ASN A 39 17.42 0.30 -58.79
CA ASN A 39 16.54 -0.67 -58.13
C ASN A 39 16.24 -0.31 -56.66
N SER A 40 16.13 0.99 -56.36
CA SER A 40 15.64 1.41 -55.05
C SER A 40 14.19 0.95 -54.87
N GLU A 41 13.79 0.63 -53.64
CA GLU A 41 12.41 0.23 -53.31
C GLU A 41 11.37 1.24 -53.84
N VAL A 42 11.65 2.54 -53.73
CA VAL A 42 10.80 3.63 -54.25
C VAL A 42 10.71 3.62 -55.78
N GLU A 43 11.77 3.24 -56.48
CA GLU A 43 11.76 3.09 -57.94
C GLU A 43 10.90 1.90 -58.38
N LEU A 44 10.95 0.78 -57.65
CA LEU A 44 10.09 -0.37 -57.89
C LEU A 44 8.62 0.01 -57.65
N ALA A 45 8.35 0.72 -56.54
CA ALA A 45 7.02 1.24 -56.22
C ALA A 45 6.43 2.08 -57.35
N PHE A 46 7.22 3.02 -57.90
CA PHE A 46 6.81 3.84 -59.04
C PHE A 46 6.54 3.00 -60.29
N LYS A 47 7.50 2.17 -60.71
CA LYS A 47 7.42 1.39 -61.97
C LYS A 47 6.23 0.45 -61.98
N TYR A 48 6.04 -0.29 -60.89
CA TYR A 48 4.98 -1.28 -60.81
C TYR A 48 3.60 -0.67 -60.55
N ALA A 49 3.50 0.49 -59.91
CA ALA A 49 2.22 1.22 -59.85
C ALA A 49 1.72 1.63 -61.24
N VAL A 50 2.60 2.17 -62.09
CA VAL A 50 2.24 2.51 -63.49
C VAL A 50 1.92 1.25 -64.30
N GLN A 51 2.73 0.20 -64.16
CA GLN A 51 2.51 -1.06 -64.86
C GLN A 51 1.20 -1.75 -64.44
N TRP A 52 0.87 -1.69 -63.15
CA TRP A 52 -0.38 -2.22 -62.61
C TRP A 52 -1.57 -1.54 -63.27
N HIS A 53 -1.57 -0.21 -63.37
CA HIS A 53 -2.62 0.51 -64.08
C HIS A 53 -2.73 0.07 -65.55
N ASN A 54 -1.62 0.01 -66.29
CA ASN A 54 -1.62 -0.37 -67.70
C ASN A 54 -2.15 -1.80 -67.96
N ILE A 55 -2.04 -2.72 -66.99
CA ILE A 55 -2.52 -4.10 -67.10
C ILE A 55 -4.02 -4.21 -66.78
N TYR A 56 -4.47 -3.52 -65.73
CA TYR A 56 -5.81 -3.72 -65.16
C TYR A 56 -6.83 -2.63 -65.56
N SER A 57 -6.38 -1.49 -66.10
CA SER A 57 -7.27 -0.45 -66.58
C SER A 57 -7.87 -0.80 -67.94
N SER A 58 -9.20 -0.78 -68.04
CA SER A 58 -9.95 -0.90 -69.28
C SER A 58 -10.14 0.44 -70.00
N GLU A 59 -9.65 1.54 -69.41
CA GLU A 59 -9.74 2.89 -69.96
C GLU A 59 -8.53 3.12 -70.88
N GLY A 60 -8.77 3.37 -72.18
CA GLY A 60 -7.78 3.31 -73.26
C GLY A 60 -6.63 4.34 -73.29
N THR A 61 -6.12 4.78 -72.14
CA THR A 61 -4.95 5.68 -72.00
C THR A 61 -3.72 4.87 -71.54
N HIS A 62 -2.65 4.86 -72.34
CA HIS A 62 -1.41 4.14 -72.00
C HIS A 62 -0.42 5.09 -71.35
N TYR A 63 0.19 4.69 -70.25
CA TYR A 63 1.24 5.46 -69.60
C TYR A 63 2.63 4.88 -69.86
N LEU A 64 3.55 5.71 -70.33
CA LEU A 64 4.99 5.42 -70.45
C LEU A 64 5.75 6.04 -69.29
N THR A 65 6.89 5.46 -68.93
CA THR A 65 7.76 5.98 -67.86
C THR A 65 9.12 6.42 -68.44
N ASP A 66 9.54 7.66 -68.17
CA ASP A 66 10.93 8.13 -68.41
C ASP A 66 11.65 8.24 -67.06
N VAL A 67 12.46 7.24 -66.75
CA VAL A 67 13.19 7.14 -65.48
C VAL A 67 14.64 7.56 -65.68
N ARG A 68 15.08 8.63 -65.00
CA ARG A 68 16.46 9.13 -65.09
C ARG A 68 17.20 9.13 -63.77
N LYS A 69 18.51 8.92 -63.86
CA LYS A 69 19.42 8.85 -62.71
C LYS A 69 20.11 10.18 -62.49
N VAL A 70 20.10 10.65 -61.24
CA VAL A 70 20.58 11.98 -60.89
C VAL A 70 21.59 11.91 -59.74
N PRO A 71 22.75 12.58 -59.84
CA PRO A 71 23.71 12.64 -58.75
C PRO A 71 23.14 13.39 -57.53
N VAL A 72 23.45 12.94 -56.31
CA VAL A 72 22.92 13.53 -55.06
C VAL A 72 23.50 14.93 -54.78
N LYS A 73 24.75 15.19 -55.19
CA LYS A 73 25.50 16.40 -54.81
C LYS A 73 25.60 17.47 -55.90
N ASN A 74 25.39 17.13 -57.18
CA ASN A 74 25.68 18.02 -58.31
C ASN A 74 24.39 18.63 -58.91
N MET A 75 24.08 19.88 -58.52
CA MET A 75 22.87 20.59 -58.95
C MET A 75 22.84 20.92 -60.46
N PHE A 76 24.00 21.19 -61.06
CA PHE A 76 24.09 21.54 -62.49
C PHE A 76 23.82 20.34 -63.39
N THR A 77 24.36 19.17 -63.03
CA THR A 77 24.05 17.94 -63.75
C THR A 77 22.57 17.58 -63.59
N THR A 78 22.00 17.78 -62.40
CA THR A 78 20.55 17.60 -62.17
C THR A 78 19.72 18.46 -63.10
N SER A 79 20.02 19.76 -63.22
CA SER A 79 19.23 20.65 -64.09
C SER A 79 19.31 20.22 -65.55
N LYS A 80 20.49 19.83 -66.04
CA LYS A 80 20.65 19.34 -67.42
C LYS A 80 19.85 18.06 -67.68
N ILE A 81 19.83 17.13 -66.72
CA ILE A 81 19.04 15.88 -66.84
C ILE A 81 17.55 16.16 -66.90
N VAL A 82 17.05 17.07 -66.05
CA VAL A 82 15.64 17.47 -66.02
C VAL A 82 15.26 18.20 -67.31
N CYS A 83 16.07 19.15 -67.78
CA CYS A 83 15.83 19.82 -69.06
C CYS A 83 15.83 18.88 -70.26
N ASN A 84 16.72 17.87 -70.27
CA ASN A 84 16.70 16.85 -71.30
C ASN A 84 15.48 15.91 -71.18
N MET A 85 14.84 15.80 -70.01
CA MET A 85 13.62 15.01 -69.78
C MET A 85 12.39 15.74 -70.29
N THR A 86 12.35 17.07 -70.13
CA THR A 86 11.23 17.86 -70.63
C THR A 86 11.26 18.00 -72.16
N ASN A 87 12.43 17.89 -72.79
CA ASN A 87 12.60 18.01 -74.25
C ASN A 87 12.30 16.70 -75.03
N THR A 88 12.10 15.55 -74.38
CA THR A 88 11.81 14.30 -75.10
C THR A 88 10.37 14.25 -75.61
N ARG A 89 10.15 13.82 -76.86
CA ARG A 89 8.80 13.58 -77.43
C ARG A 89 8.21 12.26 -76.88
N PRO A 90 6.91 12.20 -76.50
CA PRO A 90 5.83 13.19 -76.72
C PRO A 90 5.73 14.33 -75.67
N GLY A 91 6.65 14.44 -74.72
CA GLY A 91 6.60 15.39 -73.59
C GLY A 91 6.13 14.70 -72.31
N VAL A 92 6.54 15.23 -71.15
CA VAL A 92 6.20 14.67 -69.83
C VAL A 92 5.01 15.38 -69.20
N ILE A 93 4.08 14.62 -68.63
CA ILE A 93 2.88 15.18 -67.97
C ILE A 93 3.08 15.53 -66.50
N ALA A 94 4.08 14.92 -65.86
CA ALA A 94 4.48 15.19 -64.48
C ALA A 94 5.90 14.65 -64.27
N ILE A 95 6.61 15.20 -63.29
CA ILE A 95 7.94 14.72 -62.87
C ILE A 95 7.91 14.37 -61.38
N PHE A 96 8.22 13.12 -61.06
CA PHE A 96 8.43 12.65 -59.69
C PHE A 96 9.86 12.97 -59.23
N GLY A 97 9.96 13.68 -58.12
CA GLY A 97 11.20 14.08 -57.47
C GLY A 97 11.86 12.95 -56.68
N TYR A 98 13.14 13.13 -56.38
CA TYR A 98 13.97 12.14 -55.67
C TYR A 98 14.54 12.66 -54.35
N GLU A 99 15.18 11.73 -53.65
CA GLU A 99 15.68 11.88 -52.28
C GLU A 99 16.96 12.72 -52.18
N SER A 100 16.88 14.04 -52.35
CA SER A 100 18.01 14.93 -52.04
C SER A 100 17.58 16.33 -51.62
N ALA A 101 17.99 16.72 -50.41
CA ALA A 101 17.79 18.08 -49.90
C ALA A 101 18.54 19.15 -50.72
N ARG A 102 19.62 18.77 -51.42
CA ARG A 102 20.47 19.72 -52.16
C ARG A 102 19.99 19.93 -53.60
N THR A 103 19.65 18.87 -54.30
CA THR A 103 19.39 18.93 -55.76
C THR A 103 17.91 18.97 -56.12
N SER A 104 17.01 18.47 -55.26
CA SER A 104 15.56 18.55 -55.47
C SER A 104 15.03 20.00 -55.63
N PRO A 105 15.53 21.03 -54.90
CA PRO A 105 15.17 22.42 -55.17
C PRO A 105 15.43 22.88 -56.60
N MET A 106 16.48 22.35 -57.25
CA MET A 106 16.81 22.69 -58.64
C MET A 106 15.78 22.11 -59.61
N SER A 107 15.45 20.81 -59.49
CA SER A 107 14.42 20.16 -60.31
C SER A 107 13.08 20.89 -60.17
N ARG A 108 12.69 21.22 -58.94
CA ARG A 108 11.47 21.98 -58.64
C ARG A 108 11.47 23.37 -59.29
N SER A 109 12.60 24.06 -59.32
CA SER A 109 12.72 25.38 -59.96
C SER A 109 12.52 25.28 -61.47
N VAL A 110 13.07 24.25 -62.12
CA VAL A 110 12.89 24.00 -63.55
C VAL A 110 11.43 23.67 -63.85
N CYS A 111 10.83 22.74 -63.10
CA CYS A 111 9.41 22.38 -63.25
C CYS A 111 8.48 23.58 -63.01
N LYS A 112 8.83 24.48 -62.06
CA LYS A 112 8.11 25.73 -61.83
C LYS A 112 8.14 26.64 -63.06
N LYS A 113 9.32 26.84 -63.66
CA LYS A 113 9.47 27.68 -64.85
C LYS A 113 8.64 27.14 -66.03
N LEU A 114 8.65 25.82 -66.22
CA LEU A 114 7.97 25.17 -67.35
C LEU A 114 6.50 24.81 -67.08
N GLU A 115 6.00 25.13 -65.88
CA GLU A 115 4.65 24.78 -65.40
C GLU A 115 4.34 23.27 -65.45
N ILE A 116 5.34 22.42 -65.22
CA ILE A 116 5.17 20.96 -65.17
C ILE A 116 4.93 20.52 -63.72
N PRO A 117 3.88 19.72 -63.42
CA PRO A 117 3.62 19.16 -62.09
C PRO A 117 4.83 18.46 -61.52
N TYR A 118 5.24 18.85 -60.31
CA TYR A 118 6.39 18.26 -59.62
C TYR A 118 5.94 17.59 -58.32
N ILE A 119 6.09 16.27 -58.24
CA ILE A 119 5.55 15.46 -57.15
C ILE A 119 6.68 15.02 -56.22
N GLU A 120 6.48 15.21 -54.92
CA GLU A 120 7.46 14.87 -53.88
C GLU A 120 6.85 13.93 -52.84
N THR A 121 7.66 13.00 -52.33
CA THR A 121 7.23 11.98 -51.34
C THR A 121 8.08 11.96 -50.06
N LYS A 122 8.98 12.94 -49.87
CA LYS A 122 9.86 13.03 -48.70
C LYS A 122 9.64 14.32 -47.91
N TRP A 123 9.92 14.24 -46.61
CA TRP A 123 9.89 15.36 -45.68
C TRP A 123 10.70 16.58 -46.18
N LYS A 124 10.12 17.77 -45.99
CA LYS A 124 10.78 19.06 -46.20
C LYS A 124 10.26 20.13 -45.23
N SER A 125 11.15 21.06 -44.87
CA SER A 125 10.84 22.20 -44.00
C SER A 125 10.23 23.42 -44.74
N THR A 126 10.04 23.37 -46.06
CA THR A 126 9.58 24.54 -46.83
C THR A 126 8.09 24.81 -46.61
N LYS A 127 7.75 25.99 -46.06
CA LYS A 127 6.36 26.39 -45.78
C LYS A 127 5.56 26.80 -47.03
N TYR A 128 6.23 27.31 -48.06
CA TYR A 128 5.59 27.82 -49.28
C TYR A 128 6.21 27.20 -50.53
N PRO A 129 5.85 25.94 -50.88
CA PRO A 129 6.18 25.39 -52.19
C PRO A 129 5.51 26.17 -53.33
N PRO A 130 6.04 26.10 -54.57
CA PRO A 130 5.36 26.67 -55.72
C PRO A 130 4.07 25.92 -56.00
N LEU A 131 3.04 26.61 -56.51
CA LEU A 131 1.69 26.06 -56.74
C LEU A 131 1.64 24.77 -57.58
N ILE A 132 2.64 24.55 -58.42
CA ILE A 132 2.77 23.39 -59.32
C ILE A 132 3.43 22.16 -58.65
N ALA A 133 3.96 22.31 -57.43
CA ALA A 133 4.58 21.23 -56.68
C ALA A 133 3.59 20.66 -55.65
N LEU A 134 3.48 19.34 -55.60
CA LEU A 134 2.66 18.63 -54.62
C LEU A 134 3.56 17.74 -53.77
N ASN A 135 3.51 17.92 -52.44
CA ASN A 135 4.23 17.08 -51.50
C ASN A 135 3.26 16.16 -50.76
N PHE A 136 3.36 14.86 -51.06
CA PHE A 136 2.55 13.80 -50.44
C PHE A 136 3.02 13.47 -49.03
N TYR A 137 4.25 13.85 -48.65
CA TYR A 137 4.69 13.73 -47.28
C TYR A 137 3.91 14.72 -46.39
N PRO A 138 3.43 14.30 -45.20
CA PRO A 138 2.72 15.17 -44.26
C PRO A 138 3.42 16.50 -44.00
N ALA A 139 2.64 17.59 -43.90
CA ALA A 139 3.18 18.91 -43.56
C ALA A 139 3.92 18.88 -42.19
N ALA A 140 5.12 19.45 -42.13
CA ALA A 140 6.03 19.32 -40.99
C ALA A 140 5.46 19.92 -39.68
N ASP A 141 4.74 21.02 -39.79
CA ASP A 141 4.03 21.69 -38.70
C ASP A 141 2.91 20.82 -38.12
N LEU A 142 2.07 20.23 -38.98
CA LEU A 142 0.99 19.33 -38.55
C LEU A 142 1.54 18.01 -38.00
N LEU A 143 2.62 17.48 -38.58
CA LEU A 143 3.29 16.28 -38.06
C LEU A 143 3.84 16.52 -36.65
N ALA A 144 4.45 17.69 -36.43
CA ALA A 144 4.96 18.09 -35.12
C ALA A 144 3.83 18.27 -34.09
N GLU A 145 2.68 18.80 -34.50
CA GLU A 145 1.47 18.87 -33.66
C GLU A 145 0.93 17.48 -33.30
N GLY A 146 0.96 16.54 -34.24
CA GLY A 146 0.58 15.14 -34.00
C GLY A 146 1.47 14.48 -32.95
N PHE A 147 2.80 14.57 -33.10
CA PHE A 147 3.73 14.07 -32.08
C PHE A 147 3.51 14.73 -30.72
N ALA A 148 3.26 16.04 -30.70
CA ALA A 148 3.00 16.75 -29.46
C ALA A 148 1.70 16.28 -28.78
N THR A 149 0.65 16.05 -29.55
CA THR A 149 -0.64 15.55 -29.06
C THR A 149 -0.52 14.14 -28.48
N ILE A 150 0.24 13.27 -29.16
CA ILE A 150 0.54 11.91 -28.67
C ILE A 150 1.26 11.98 -27.32
N LEU A 151 2.31 12.80 -27.19
CA LEU A 151 3.05 12.93 -25.94
C LEU A 151 2.23 13.55 -24.80
N ARG A 152 1.36 14.53 -25.09
CA ARG A 152 0.43 15.07 -24.08
C ARG A 152 -0.48 13.98 -23.52
N HIS A 153 -0.97 13.07 -24.36
CA HIS A 153 -1.80 11.96 -23.91
C HIS A 153 -0.99 10.91 -23.13
N MET A 154 0.29 10.73 -23.43
CA MET A 154 1.16 9.87 -22.62
C MET A 154 1.44 10.43 -21.22
N ASN A 155 1.10 11.70 -20.96
CA ASN A 155 1.26 12.38 -19.66
C ASN A 155 2.72 12.37 -19.14
N TRP A 156 3.69 12.51 -20.05
CA TRP A 156 5.11 12.55 -19.68
C TRP A 156 5.46 13.93 -19.09
N LYS A 157 5.73 13.96 -17.78
CA LYS A 157 6.15 15.18 -17.07
C LYS A 157 7.64 15.53 -17.23
N SER A 158 8.50 14.51 -17.24
CA SER A 158 9.96 14.64 -17.43
C SER A 158 10.42 13.63 -18.46
N TYR A 159 11.27 14.05 -19.41
CA TYR A 159 11.81 13.22 -20.48
C TYR A 159 13.04 13.85 -21.13
N ALA A 160 13.83 13.03 -21.84
CA ALA A 160 14.94 13.47 -22.66
C ALA A 160 14.59 13.45 -24.15
N ILE A 161 15.02 14.47 -24.90
CA ILE A 161 14.95 14.54 -26.35
C ILE A 161 16.34 14.28 -26.91
N VAL A 162 16.47 13.19 -27.67
CA VAL A 162 17.70 12.77 -28.32
C VAL A 162 17.53 12.90 -29.82
N TYR A 163 18.36 13.72 -30.46
CA TYR A 163 18.26 13.99 -31.90
C TYR A 163 19.61 13.89 -32.61
N GLN A 164 19.58 13.53 -33.90
CA GLN A 164 20.79 13.36 -34.71
C GLN A 164 21.20 14.65 -35.45
N ASN A 165 20.29 15.27 -36.21
CA ASN A 165 20.58 16.48 -36.99
C ASN A 165 19.76 17.69 -36.52
N GLU A 166 20.34 18.89 -36.58
CA GLU A 166 19.66 20.16 -36.27
C GLU A 166 18.43 20.39 -37.16
N LYS A 167 18.45 19.91 -38.41
CA LYS A 167 17.33 20.06 -39.35
C LYS A 167 16.10 19.27 -38.90
N ASP A 168 16.30 18.20 -38.16
CA ASP A 168 15.24 17.33 -37.69
C ASP A 168 14.58 17.90 -36.41
N LEU A 169 15.13 18.95 -35.79
CA LEU A 169 14.47 19.66 -34.68
C LEU A 169 13.16 20.35 -35.13
N VAL A 170 13.00 20.64 -36.42
CA VAL A 170 11.78 21.26 -36.96
C VAL A 170 10.58 20.33 -36.80
N THR A 171 10.76 19.01 -36.95
CA THR A 171 9.67 18.03 -36.71
C THR A 171 9.35 17.85 -35.23
N LEU A 172 10.26 18.29 -34.35
CA LEU A 172 10.09 18.26 -32.89
C LEU A 172 9.62 19.60 -32.31
N GLN A 173 9.42 20.64 -33.14
CA GLN A 173 9.06 21.97 -32.65
C GLN A 173 7.75 21.97 -31.85
N GLY A 174 6.80 21.10 -32.21
CA GLY A 174 5.56 20.92 -31.44
C GLY A 174 5.82 20.36 -30.04
N ILE A 175 6.76 19.43 -29.93
CA ILE A 175 7.16 18.78 -28.67
C ILE A 175 7.91 19.77 -27.77
N LEU A 176 8.84 20.54 -28.35
CA LEU A 176 9.62 21.56 -27.64
C LEU A 176 8.75 22.69 -27.04
N LYS A 177 7.51 22.86 -27.52
CA LYS A 177 6.53 23.82 -27.00
C LYS A 177 5.59 23.26 -25.93
N ILE A 178 5.68 21.97 -25.60
CA ILE A 178 4.82 21.34 -24.59
C ILE A 178 5.17 21.77 -23.16
N PRO A 179 6.45 21.74 -22.74
CA PRO A 179 6.80 22.04 -21.36
C PRO A 179 6.58 23.52 -21.06
N ASP A 180 5.84 23.84 -20.00
CA ASP A 180 5.95 25.15 -19.38
C ASP A 180 7.30 25.23 -18.65
N VAL A 181 8.03 26.33 -18.87
CA VAL A 181 9.43 26.52 -18.45
C VAL A 181 9.63 26.40 -16.92
N SER A 182 8.56 26.33 -16.12
CA SER A 182 8.59 26.38 -14.65
C SER A 182 8.56 25.02 -13.93
N ASP A 183 8.07 23.93 -14.53
CA ASP A 183 7.59 22.80 -13.70
C ASP A 183 8.48 21.54 -13.72
N TYR A 184 9.15 21.19 -14.83
CA TYR A 184 9.99 19.98 -14.93
C TYR A 184 11.13 20.11 -15.95
N PRO A 185 12.34 19.55 -15.68
CA PRO A 185 13.47 19.66 -16.59
C PRO A 185 13.31 18.72 -17.81
N VAL A 186 13.24 19.29 -19.02
CA VAL A 186 13.39 18.54 -20.28
C VAL A 186 14.86 18.58 -20.70
N ILE A 187 15.47 17.40 -20.85
CA ILE A 187 16.88 17.28 -21.23
C ILE A 187 16.97 17.17 -22.74
N ILE A 188 17.76 18.03 -23.38
CA ILE A 188 17.97 18.00 -24.83
C ILE A 188 19.41 17.57 -25.10
N LYS A 189 19.60 16.47 -25.84
CA LYS A 189 20.92 15.91 -26.18
C LYS A 189 21.00 15.65 -27.68
N GLN A 190 22.11 16.06 -28.27
CA GLN A 190 22.44 15.69 -29.65
C GLN A 190 23.29 14.42 -29.63
N LEU A 191 23.03 13.51 -30.57
CA LEU A 191 23.88 12.33 -30.78
C LEU A 191 25.22 12.78 -31.38
N GLU A 192 26.32 12.35 -30.79
CA GLU A 192 27.65 12.58 -31.33
C GLU A 192 27.82 11.80 -32.64
N HIS A 193 28.34 12.47 -33.67
CA HIS A 193 28.53 11.87 -34.99
C HIS A 193 29.97 11.36 -35.12
N ASP A 194 30.16 10.06 -34.95
CA ASP A 194 31.44 9.39 -35.23
C ASP A 194 31.42 8.82 -36.67
N PRO A 195 32.49 8.97 -37.46
CA PRO A 195 32.65 8.28 -38.74
C PRO A 195 32.49 6.74 -38.70
N GLU A 196 32.66 6.10 -37.54
CA GLU A 196 32.44 4.64 -37.37
C GLU A 196 31.00 4.25 -36.96
N GLY A 197 30.14 5.23 -36.61
CA GLY A 197 28.73 5.04 -36.21
C GLY A 197 28.35 5.79 -34.93
N PRO A 198 27.07 6.06 -34.64
CA PRO A 198 26.70 6.88 -33.47
C PRO A 198 27.05 6.17 -32.15
N ASP A 199 27.88 6.79 -31.30
CA ASP A 199 28.09 6.35 -29.91
C ASP A 199 27.09 7.03 -28.97
N ALA A 200 26.14 6.24 -28.48
CA ALA A 200 25.11 6.65 -27.55
C ALA A 200 25.34 6.14 -26.12
N ARG A 201 26.39 5.33 -25.87
CA ARG A 201 26.61 4.68 -24.56
C ARG A 201 26.84 5.71 -23.45
N SER A 202 27.69 6.70 -23.71
CA SER A 202 28.01 7.77 -22.76
C SER A 202 26.77 8.60 -22.40
N MET A 203 25.96 8.92 -23.42
CA MET A 203 24.72 9.67 -23.26
C MET A 203 23.70 8.90 -22.41
N PHE A 204 23.41 7.64 -22.76
CA PHE A 204 22.44 6.87 -21.99
C PHE A 204 22.94 6.54 -20.58
N LYS A 205 24.26 6.43 -20.36
CA LYS A 205 24.83 6.36 -19.01
C LYS A 205 24.50 7.61 -18.20
N GLN A 206 24.69 8.81 -18.77
CA GLN A 206 24.30 10.06 -18.12
C GLN A 206 22.79 10.13 -17.84
N LEU A 207 21.95 9.65 -18.78
CA LEU A 207 20.50 9.62 -18.58
C LEU A 207 20.10 8.64 -17.48
N LYS A 208 20.77 7.48 -17.39
CA LYS A 208 20.57 6.49 -16.33
C LYS A 208 20.95 7.06 -14.96
N ASP A 209 22.13 7.68 -14.87
CA ASP A 209 22.63 8.29 -13.64
C ASP A 209 21.75 9.46 -13.18
N GLY A 210 21.13 10.17 -14.14
CA GLY A 210 20.13 11.21 -13.88
C GLY A 210 18.71 10.70 -13.61
N SER A 211 18.52 9.38 -13.44
CA SER A 211 17.21 8.74 -13.21
C SER A 211 16.15 9.06 -14.28
N VAL A 212 16.56 9.28 -15.53
CA VAL A 212 15.66 9.56 -16.65
C VAL A 212 15.26 8.26 -17.33
N SER A 213 13.97 7.93 -17.27
CA SER A 213 13.42 6.71 -17.88
C SER A 213 12.64 6.95 -19.17
N LYS A 214 12.37 8.20 -19.55
CA LYS A 214 11.55 8.55 -20.72
C LYS A 214 12.38 9.26 -21.77
N VAL A 215 12.46 8.70 -22.98
CA VAL A 215 13.33 9.20 -24.06
C VAL A 215 12.57 9.31 -25.37
N ILE A 216 12.69 10.47 -26.02
CA ILE A 216 12.24 10.70 -27.39
C ILE A 216 13.45 10.58 -28.29
N LEU A 217 13.44 9.61 -29.20
CA LEU A 217 14.55 9.34 -30.10
C LEU A 217 14.18 9.73 -31.54
N ASN A 218 14.91 10.71 -32.07
CA ASN A 218 14.75 11.22 -33.41
C ASN A 218 16.07 11.09 -34.19
N CYS A 219 16.25 9.95 -34.84
CA CYS A 219 17.41 9.63 -35.66
C CYS A 219 17.00 8.92 -36.96
N HIS A 220 17.97 8.74 -37.85
CA HIS A 220 17.78 8.00 -39.09
C HIS A 220 17.42 6.54 -38.79
N VAL A 221 16.56 5.94 -39.63
CA VAL A 221 16.01 4.58 -39.43
C VAL A 221 17.12 3.56 -39.26
N ASP A 222 18.16 3.65 -40.09
CA ASP A 222 19.28 2.71 -40.08
C ASP A 222 20.08 2.72 -38.75
N ASP A 223 20.05 3.84 -38.02
CA ASP A 223 20.81 4.01 -36.78
C ASP A 223 20.02 3.57 -35.53
N ILE A 224 18.68 3.55 -35.60
CA ILE A 224 17.80 3.29 -34.45
C ILE A 224 18.17 1.99 -33.73
N LEU A 225 18.31 0.88 -34.48
CA LEU A 225 18.56 -0.43 -33.88
C LEU A 225 19.93 -0.46 -33.18
N SER A 226 20.96 0.13 -33.79
CA SER A 226 22.31 0.21 -33.20
C SER A 226 22.32 0.99 -31.88
N ILE A 227 21.60 2.11 -31.83
CA ILE A 227 21.47 2.97 -30.64
C ILE A 227 20.72 2.23 -29.53
N LEU A 228 19.64 1.52 -29.86
CA LEU A 228 18.88 0.73 -28.89
C LEU A 228 19.67 -0.47 -28.37
N MET A 229 20.51 -1.10 -29.20
CA MET A 229 21.41 -2.16 -28.74
C MET A 229 22.44 -1.64 -27.74
N GLN A 230 23.03 -0.47 -27.98
CA GLN A 230 23.92 0.18 -27.01
C GLN A 230 23.19 0.52 -25.70
N ALA A 231 21.94 0.98 -25.77
CA ALA A 231 21.10 1.22 -24.58
C ALA A 231 20.81 -0.07 -23.80
N LYS A 232 20.68 -1.21 -24.49
CA LYS A 232 20.53 -2.52 -23.86
C LYS A 232 21.80 -2.95 -23.12
N GLU A 233 22.98 -2.78 -23.72
CA GLU A 233 24.27 -3.19 -23.15
C GLU A 233 24.56 -2.54 -21.80
N ILE A 234 24.21 -1.27 -21.64
CA ILE A 234 24.36 -0.51 -20.38
C ILE A 234 23.21 -0.75 -19.38
N GLY A 235 22.24 -1.59 -19.75
CA GLY A 235 21.05 -1.87 -18.95
C GLY A 235 20.16 -0.64 -18.74
N PHE A 236 20.00 0.21 -19.76
CA PHE A 236 19.05 1.33 -19.74
C PHE A 236 17.63 0.86 -20.07
N LEU A 237 17.48 -0.12 -20.97
CA LEU A 237 16.17 -0.62 -21.41
C LEU A 237 15.51 -1.54 -20.36
N THR A 238 14.88 -0.93 -19.35
CA THR A 238 14.16 -1.60 -18.26
C THR A 238 12.63 -1.44 -18.41
N MET A 239 11.84 -2.10 -17.55
CA MET A 239 10.37 -2.01 -17.57
C MET A 239 9.84 -0.58 -17.32
N SER A 240 10.55 0.23 -16.54
CA SER A 240 10.20 1.63 -16.30
C SER A 240 10.56 2.54 -17.48
N THR A 241 11.34 2.04 -18.44
CA THR A 241 11.85 2.82 -19.57
C THR A 241 10.82 2.89 -20.69
N ASN A 242 10.54 4.11 -21.14
CA ASN A 242 9.65 4.38 -22.25
C ASN A 242 10.42 5.13 -23.34
N ILE A 243 10.42 4.58 -24.56
CA ILE A 243 11.05 5.19 -25.72
C ILE A 243 10.01 5.52 -26.76
N PHE A 244 10.00 6.77 -27.22
CA PHE A 244 9.16 7.24 -28.30
C PHE A 244 10.01 7.47 -29.56
N LEU A 245 9.77 6.66 -30.59
CA LEU A 245 10.43 6.74 -31.88
C LEU A 245 9.61 7.65 -32.81
N THR A 246 10.19 8.75 -33.24
CA THR A 246 9.52 9.74 -34.11
C THR A 246 9.63 9.41 -35.60
N SER A 247 10.54 8.50 -35.97
CA SER A 247 10.70 8.08 -37.36
C SER A 247 9.50 7.25 -37.82
N LEU A 248 8.83 7.69 -38.90
CA LEU A 248 7.66 7.00 -39.45
C LEU A 248 7.98 5.60 -40.01
N ASP A 249 9.25 5.36 -40.32
CA ASP A 249 9.79 4.11 -40.86
C ASP A 249 10.36 3.20 -39.76
N ALA A 250 10.26 3.56 -38.48
CA ALA A 250 10.75 2.74 -37.38
C ALA A 250 10.11 1.34 -37.35
N HIS A 251 8.90 1.19 -37.89
CA HIS A 251 8.20 -0.08 -38.00
C HIS A 251 8.83 -1.07 -38.99
N THR A 252 9.74 -0.62 -39.86
CA THR A 252 10.38 -1.46 -40.89
C THR A 252 11.54 -2.30 -40.35
N LEU A 253 12.01 -2.02 -39.13
CA LEU A 253 13.15 -2.67 -38.50
C LEU A 253 12.75 -3.98 -37.79
N ASP A 254 13.68 -4.94 -37.77
CA ASP A 254 13.55 -6.15 -36.95
C ASP A 254 14.11 -5.91 -35.54
N TYR A 255 13.22 -5.84 -34.56
CA TYR A 255 13.57 -5.66 -33.15
C TYR A 255 13.75 -6.98 -32.40
N GLY A 256 13.64 -8.14 -33.07
CA GLY A 256 13.85 -9.46 -32.46
C GLY A 256 15.14 -9.57 -31.64
N PRO A 257 16.30 -9.07 -32.11
CA PRO A 257 17.56 -9.07 -31.36
C PRO A 257 17.53 -8.24 -30.05
N LEU A 258 16.64 -7.25 -29.97
CA LEU A 258 16.56 -6.35 -28.83
C LEU A 258 16.04 -7.06 -27.59
N ASN A 259 15.10 -8.01 -27.72
CA ASN A 259 14.47 -8.79 -26.64
C ASN A 259 14.41 -8.00 -25.32
N THR A 260 13.67 -6.89 -25.33
CA THR A 260 13.63 -5.91 -24.23
C THR A 260 12.26 -5.90 -23.56
N THR A 261 12.25 -5.48 -22.30
CA THR A 261 11.04 -5.25 -21.50
C THR A 261 10.61 -3.79 -21.51
N ALA A 262 11.41 -2.88 -22.08
CA ALA A 262 11.09 -1.48 -22.20
C ALA A 262 9.90 -1.25 -23.14
N ASN A 263 9.09 -0.22 -22.84
CA ASN A 263 7.98 0.13 -23.70
C ASN A 263 8.47 1.04 -24.84
N ILE A 264 8.51 0.49 -26.06
CA ILE A 264 8.91 1.24 -27.26
C ILE A 264 7.67 1.55 -28.08
N THR A 265 7.33 2.83 -28.13
CA THR A 265 6.23 3.36 -28.93
C THR A 265 6.77 3.92 -30.23
N MET A 266 6.16 3.54 -31.35
CA MET A 266 6.46 4.03 -32.69
C MET A 266 5.22 4.66 -33.32
N VAL A 267 5.45 5.52 -34.31
CA VAL A 267 4.39 6.12 -35.12
C VAL A 267 4.57 5.70 -36.56
N ARG A 268 3.47 5.32 -37.24
CA ARG A 268 3.47 4.99 -38.68
C ARG A 268 2.32 5.66 -39.41
N LEU A 269 2.50 5.90 -40.71
CA LEU A 269 1.52 6.61 -41.55
C LEU A 269 0.45 5.68 -42.16
N PHE A 270 0.72 4.37 -42.22
CA PHE A 270 -0.19 3.38 -42.81
C PHE A 270 -0.17 2.07 -42.04
N ASN A 271 -1.15 1.22 -42.30
CA ASN A 271 -1.23 -0.12 -41.75
C ASN A 271 -0.63 -1.14 -42.74
N PRO A 272 0.41 -1.91 -42.37
CA PRO A 272 0.97 -2.98 -43.20
C PRO A 272 -0.04 -4.04 -43.64
N ALA A 273 -1.12 -4.23 -42.87
CA ALA A 273 -2.19 -5.18 -43.19
C ALA A 273 -3.18 -4.67 -44.26
N ASN A 274 -2.95 -3.49 -44.86
CA ASN A 274 -3.81 -2.96 -45.91
C ASN A 274 -3.75 -3.84 -47.17
N GLU A 275 -4.90 -4.35 -47.63
CA GLU A 275 -4.99 -5.20 -48.83
C GLU A 275 -4.41 -4.56 -50.08
N ASN A 276 -4.60 -3.25 -50.27
CA ASN A 276 -4.06 -2.54 -51.43
C ASN A 276 -2.53 -2.53 -51.42
N LEU A 277 -1.91 -2.38 -50.25
CA LEU A 277 -0.46 -2.46 -50.12
C LEU A 277 0.04 -3.88 -50.42
N ILE A 278 -0.61 -4.90 -49.86
CA ILE A 278 -0.26 -6.31 -50.08
C ILE A 278 -0.27 -6.64 -51.58
N ARG A 279 -1.30 -6.21 -52.31
CA ARG A 279 -1.40 -6.42 -53.78
C ARG A 279 -0.25 -5.76 -54.54
N HIS A 280 0.10 -4.51 -54.19
CA HIS A 280 1.21 -3.82 -54.85
C HIS A 280 2.54 -4.50 -54.54
N VAL A 281 2.81 -4.87 -53.29
CA VAL A 281 4.05 -5.57 -52.90
C VAL A 281 4.18 -6.92 -53.63
N GLN A 282 3.11 -7.70 -53.71
CA GLN A 282 3.08 -8.94 -54.50
C GLN A 282 3.37 -8.69 -55.99
N SER A 283 2.87 -7.58 -56.55
CA SER A 283 3.16 -7.21 -57.95
C SER A 283 4.64 -6.92 -58.18
N TRP A 284 5.34 -6.37 -57.19
CA TRP A 284 6.78 -6.11 -57.26
C TRP A 284 7.57 -7.41 -57.30
N GLU A 285 7.26 -8.34 -56.39
CA GLU A 285 7.91 -9.64 -56.32
C GLU A 285 7.72 -10.44 -57.61
N VAL A 286 6.47 -10.57 -58.09
CA VAL A 286 6.15 -11.27 -59.35
C VAL A 286 6.82 -10.58 -60.55
N GLY A 287 6.83 -9.25 -60.55
CA GLY A 287 7.40 -8.44 -61.62
C GLY A 287 8.92 -8.61 -61.75
N GLU A 288 9.65 -8.62 -60.63
CA GLU A 288 11.10 -8.80 -60.64
C GLU A 288 11.47 -10.27 -60.87
N MET A 289 10.67 -11.23 -60.37
CA MET A 289 10.82 -12.65 -60.71
C MET A 289 10.74 -12.88 -62.23
N ARG A 290 9.79 -12.24 -62.93
CA ARG A 290 9.70 -12.31 -64.41
C ARG A 290 10.92 -11.74 -65.13
N ARG A 291 11.72 -10.91 -64.46
CA ARG A 291 12.99 -10.35 -64.97
C ARG A 291 14.22 -11.14 -64.51
N ASN A 292 14.04 -12.34 -63.96
CA ASN A 292 15.10 -13.17 -63.37
C ASN A 292 15.89 -12.44 -62.26
N ARG A 293 15.22 -11.57 -61.49
CA ARG A 293 15.79 -10.91 -60.32
C ARG A 293 15.05 -11.38 -59.08
N HIS A 294 15.80 -11.79 -58.06
CA HIS A 294 15.22 -12.13 -56.76
C HIS A 294 15.06 -10.86 -55.93
N PHE A 295 13.81 -10.46 -55.71
CA PHE A 295 13.42 -9.40 -54.80
C PHE A 295 12.29 -9.94 -53.93
N SER A 296 12.44 -9.87 -52.61
CA SER A 296 11.37 -10.19 -51.67
C SER A 296 11.20 -9.03 -50.71
N ALA A 297 9.95 -8.62 -50.52
CA ALA A 297 9.59 -7.53 -49.64
C ALA A 297 8.35 -7.94 -48.85
N SER A 298 8.41 -7.80 -47.53
CA SER A 298 7.23 -7.97 -46.69
C SER A 298 6.45 -6.65 -46.63
N PRO A 299 5.10 -6.67 -46.63
CA PRO A 299 4.30 -5.46 -46.40
C PRO A 299 4.69 -4.67 -45.15
N GLY A 300 5.20 -5.34 -44.10
CA GLY A 300 5.69 -4.71 -42.87
C GLY A 300 7.04 -4.00 -42.98
N THR A 301 7.83 -4.33 -44.01
CA THR A 301 9.16 -3.74 -44.26
C THR A 301 9.15 -2.59 -45.27
N VAL A 302 7.98 -2.28 -45.85
CA VAL A 302 7.84 -1.22 -46.85
C VAL A 302 8.04 0.15 -46.22
N LYS A 303 8.87 0.99 -46.84
CA LYS A 303 9.10 2.37 -46.37
C LYS A 303 7.93 3.28 -46.70
N THR A 304 7.71 4.27 -45.85
CA THR A 304 6.69 5.31 -46.02
C THR A 304 6.84 6.06 -47.34
N THR A 305 8.07 6.36 -47.77
CA THR A 305 8.32 7.00 -49.07
C THR A 305 7.86 6.14 -50.24
N SER A 306 7.94 4.81 -50.14
CA SER A 306 7.48 3.87 -51.16
C SER A 306 5.95 3.81 -51.20
N ALA A 307 5.30 3.72 -50.04
CA ALA A 307 3.83 3.77 -49.95
C ALA A 307 3.26 5.10 -50.49
N LEU A 308 3.88 6.22 -50.14
CA LEU A 308 3.53 7.54 -50.67
C LEU A 308 3.72 7.63 -52.20
N MET A 309 4.73 6.96 -52.75
CA MET A 309 4.97 6.92 -54.19
C MET A 309 3.84 6.19 -54.93
N ILE A 310 3.34 5.08 -54.39
CA ILE A 310 2.21 4.34 -54.97
C ILE A 310 0.95 5.23 -55.01
N ASP A 311 0.60 5.84 -53.87
CA ASP A 311 -0.56 6.73 -53.78
C ASP A 311 -0.43 7.95 -54.72
N ALA A 312 0.79 8.48 -54.86
CA ALA A 312 1.05 9.62 -55.71
C ALA A 312 0.93 9.30 -57.20
N VAL A 313 1.38 8.12 -57.64
CA VAL A 313 1.16 7.61 -59.00
C VAL A 313 -0.31 7.38 -59.26
N ASN A 314 -1.01 6.72 -58.33
CA ASN A 314 -2.43 6.42 -58.48
C ASN A 314 -3.27 7.70 -58.54
N LEU A 315 -3.00 8.70 -57.69
CA LEU A 315 -3.70 9.98 -57.72
C LEU A 315 -3.43 10.76 -59.02
N LEU A 316 -2.19 10.74 -59.52
CA LEU A 316 -1.86 11.37 -60.80
C LEU A 316 -2.62 10.72 -61.96
N ILE A 317 -2.57 9.39 -62.05
CA ILE A 317 -3.22 8.64 -63.13
C ILE A 317 -4.74 8.83 -63.11
N GLU A 318 -5.36 8.75 -61.93
CA GLU A 318 -6.81 8.95 -61.78
C GLU A 318 -7.21 10.38 -62.19
N SER A 319 -6.43 11.37 -61.73
CA SER A 319 -6.63 12.78 -62.08
C SER A 319 -6.53 13.02 -63.58
N VAL A 320 -5.50 12.44 -64.21
CA VAL A 320 -5.26 12.60 -65.65
C VAL A 320 -6.31 11.86 -66.46
N ASN A 321 -6.74 10.66 -66.07
CA ASN A 321 -7.82 9.93 -66.76
C ASN A 321 -9.14 10.71 -66.72
N HIS A 322 -9.49 11.30 -65.57
CA HIS A 322 -10.68 12.14 -65.44
C HIS A 322 -10.60 13.41 -66.30
N LEU A 323 -9.47 14.11 -66.28
CA LEU A 323 -9.26 15.29 -67.12
C LEU A 323 -9.20 14.95 -68.60
N HIS A 324 -8.57 13.84 -68.99
CA HIS A 324 -8.43 13.43 -70.39
C HIS A 324 -9.77 13.07 -71.04
N LYS A 325 -10.75 12.61 -70.24
CA LYS A 325 -12.13 12.38 -70.69
C LYS A 325 -12.87 13.68 -71.03
N THR A 326 -12.66 14.74 -70.26
CA THR A 326 -13.33 16.04 -70.49
C THR A 326 -12.63 16.85 -71.56
N GLU A 327 -11.29 16.85 -71.58
CA GLU A 327 -10.46 17.51 -72.58
C GLU A 327 -9.17 16.73 -72.83
N LYS A 328 -8.88 16.41 -74.08
CA LYS A 328 -7.69 15.59 -74.42
C LYS A 328 -6.40 16.31 -74.06
N ILE A 329 -5.74 15.83 -73.00
CA ILE A 329 -4.40 16.26 -72.61
C ILE A 329 -3.41 15.84 -73.69
N ARG A 330 -2.71 16.82 -74.28
CA ARG A 330 -1.62 16.60 -75.24
C ARG A 330 -0.33 17.19 -74.69
N PRO A 331 0.58 16.37 -74.15
CA PRO A 331 1.88 16.86 -73.72
C PRO A 331 2.65 17.40 -74.93
N ARG A 332 3.53 18.39 -74.69
CA ARG A 332 4.46 18.93 -75.67
C ARG A 332 5.87 18.92 -75.08
N PRO A 333 6.92 18.69 -75.89
CA PRO A 333 8.29 18.88 -75.46
C PRO A 333 8.52 20.34 -75.05
N MET A 334 9.16 20.55 -73.90
CA MET A 334 9.46 21.88 -73.35
C MET A 334 10.98 22.08 -73.26
N HIS A 335 11.49 23.17 -73.83
CA HIS A 335 12.89 23.57 -73.71
C HIS A 335 13.09 24.50 -72.53
N CYS A 336 14.14 24.26 -71.74
CA CYS A 336 14.46 25.10 -70.59
C CYS A 336 14.92 26.52 -70.94
N ASP A 337 15.43 26.73 -72.14
CA ASP A 337 15.96 28.03 -72.60
C ASP A 337 14.85 28.95 -73.14
N GLU A 338 13.73 28.36 -73.57
CA GLU A 338 12.55 29.08 -74.06
C GLU A 338 11.68 29.60 -72.89
N SER A 339 10.80 30.55 -73.19
CA SER A 339 9.86 31.13 -72.21
C SER A 339 8.47 30.49 -72.25
N ASP A 340 8.28 29.50 -73.13
CA ASP A 340 7.01 28.81 -73.29
C ASP A 340 6.71 27.96 -72.04
N THR A 341 5.43 27.92 -71.65
CA THR A 341 4.95 27.11 -70.53
C THR A 341 3.93 26.08 -71.01
N TRP A 342 3.70 25.02 -70.22
CA TRP A 342 2.73 23.99 -70.57
C TRP A 342 1.37 24.25 -69.92
N GLU A 343 0.41 24.70 -70.74
CA GLU A 343 -0.96 25.05 -70.33
C GLU A 343 -1.71 23.93 -69.57
N GLY A 344 -1.36 22.66 -69.82
CA GLY A 344 -1.98 21.51 -69.17
C GLY A 344 -1.51 21.24 -67.74
N GLY A 345 -0.33 21.75 -67.36
CA GLY A 345 0.31 21.35 -66.11
C GLY A 345 -0.35 21.94 -64.87
N TYR A 346 -0.69 23.23 -64.88
CA TYR A 346 -1.41 23.86 -63.76
C TYR A 346 -2.76 23.18 -63.52
N ARG A 347 -3.46 22.80 -64.60
CA ARG A 347 -4.76 22.12 -64.52
C ARG A 347 -4.66 20.76 -63.85
N ILE A 348 -3.65 19.97 -64.21
CA ILE A 348 -3.40 18.66 -63.58
C ILE A 348 -3.07 18.86 -62.10
N ALA A 349 -2.17 19.79 -61.78
CA ALA A 349 -1.79 20.05 -60.39
C ALA A 349 -2.97 20.57 -59.54
N ALA A 350 -3.81 21.46 -60.08
CA ALA A 350 -5.00 21.97 -59.41
C ALA A 350 -6.03 20.86 -59.18
N TYR A 351 -6.29 20.02 -60.19
CA TYR A 351 -7.20 18.89 -60.05
C TYR A 351 -6.71 17.87 -59.04
N MET A 352 -5.41 17.55 -59.02
CA MET A 352 -4.82 16.67 -58.01
C MET A 352 -4.95 17.20 -56.57
N LYS A 353 -5.05 18.52 -56.37
CA LYS A 353 -5.24 19.11 -55.03
C LYS A 353 -6.66 18.90 -54.50
N GLU A 354 -7.65 18.93 -55.40
CA GLU A 354 -9.08 18.82 -55.05
C GLU A 354 -9.61 17.39 -55.16
N HIS A 355 -8.99 16.54 -55.97
CA HIS A 355 -9.48 15.19 -56.24
C HIS A 355 -9.16 14.21 -55.10
N HIS A 356 -10.11 13.31 -54.80
CA HIS A 356 -9.99 12.33 -53.75
C HIS A 356 -9.75 10.92 -54.31
N LEU A 357 -8.62 10.32 -53.96
CA LEU A 357 -8.33 8.93 -54.32
C LEU A 357 -9.20 7.97 -53.47
N PRO A 358 -9.85 6.94 -54.06
CA PRO A 358 -10.57 5.95 -53.30
C PRO A 358 -9.59 4.98 -52.59
N ASN A 359 -9.75 4.82 -51.28
CA ASN A 359 -8.97 3.89 -50.43
C ASN A 359 -7.43 3.97 -50.60
N PRO A 360 -6.81 5.16 -50.38
CA PRO A 360 -5.35 5.34 -50.41
C PRO A 360 -4.64 4.48 -49.35
N ILE A 361 -3.41 4.05 -49.65
CA ILE A 361 -2.59 3.23 -48.75
C ILE A 361 -2.23 4.01 -47.48
N THR A 362 -1.83 5.28 -47.66
CA THR A 362 -1.36 6.17 -46.59
C THR A 362 -2.46 6.96 -45.89
N GLY A 363 -3.71 6.52 -46.01
CA GLY A 363 -4.87 7.22 -45.45
C GLY A 363 -5.26 8.47 -46.27
N PRO A 364 -6.19 9.30 -45.77
CA PRO A 364 -6.79 10.39 -46.55
C PRO A 364 -5.73 11.35 -47.07
N ILE A 365 -5.90 11.83 -48.31
CA ILE A 365 -4.99 12.77 -48.98
C ILE A 365 -5.78 14.02 -49.33
N LEU A 366 -5.33 15.16 -48.81
CA LEU A 366 -5.84 16.49 -49.12
C LEU A 366 -4.69 17.47 -49.07
N PHE A 367 -4.64 18.39 -50.03
CA PHE A 367 -3.60 19.41 -50.14
C PHE A 367 -4.13 20.79 -49.77
N ASP A 368 -3.26 21.66 -49.26
CA ASP A 368 -3.54 23.10 -49.19
C ASP A 368 -3.31 23.78 -50.56
N ASP A 369 -3.63 25.07 -50.64
CA ASP A 369 -3.44 25.89 -51.85
C ASP A 369 -1.98 25.84 -52.36
N PHE A 370 -1.02 25.66 -51.45
CA PHE A 370 0.40 25.58 -51.75
C PHE A 370 0.87 24.17 -52.16
N GLY A 371 0.03 23.14 -52.09
CA GLY A 371 0.37 21.76 -52.44
C GLY A 371 1.02 20.95 -51.31
N ARG A 372 0.85 21.35 -50.04
CA ARG A 372 1.27 20.55 -48.87
C ARG A 372 0.12 19.66 -48.42
N ARG A 373 0.41 18.40 -48.07
CA ARG A 373 -0.58 17.48 -47.51
C ARG A 373 -1.01 17.89 -46.10
N ILE A 374 -2.27 18.27 -45.95
CA ILE A 374 -2.87 18.74 -44.68
C ILE A 374 -3.76 17.72 -43.99
N ASN A 375 -4.21 16.67 -44.71
CA ASN A 375 -5.00 15.59 -44.14
C ASN A 375 -4.23 14.28 -44.24
N PHE A 376 -4.14 13.55 -43.13
CA PHE A 376 -3.47 12.26 -42.97
C PHE A 376 -3.82 11.67 -41.60
N THR A 377 -3.55 10.38 -41.41
CA THR A 377 -3.76 9.69 -40.14
C THR A 377 -2.44 9.10 -39.64
N LEU A 378 -2.10 9.35 -38.40
CA LEU A 378 -0.99 8.72 -37.69
C LEU A 378 -1.51 7.55 -36.86
N HIS A 379 -0.83 6.41 -36.94
CA HIS A 379 -1.09 5.23 -36.12
C HIS A 379 0.00 5.11 -35.06
N VAL A 380 -0.40 5.08 -33.79
CA VAL A 380 0.50 4.85 -32.65
C VAL A 380 0.52 3.34 -32.35
N VAL A 381 1.70 2.75 -32.37
CA VAL A 381 1.91 1.31 -32.20
C VAL A 381 2.95 1.07 -31.12
N GLU A 382 2.74 0.05 -30.29
CA GLU A 382 3.76 -0.42 -29.34
C GLU A 382 4.41 -1.71 -29.83
N LEU A 383 5.73 -1.78 -29.66
CA LEU A 383 6.54 -2.91 -30.12
C LEU A 383 6.09 -4.27 -29.55
N ASN A 384 5.72 -4.30 -28.26
CA ASN A 384 5.38 -5.55 -27.57
C ASN A 384 4.03 -6.15 -27.97
N ALA A 385 3.16 -5.36 -28.64
CA ALA A 385 1.82 -5.78 -29.02
C ALA A 385 1.61 -5.85 -30.54
N ASP A 386 2.40 -5.13 -31.34
CA ASP A 386 2.17 -4.90 -32.79
C ASP A 386 0.70 -4.50 -33.12
N VAL A 387 0.02 -3.91 -32.14
CA VAL A 387 -1.36 -3.47 -32.23
C VAL A 387 -1.37 -1.95 -32.23
N VAL A 388 -2.18 -1.38 -33.12
CA VAL A 388 -2.46 0.05 -33.13
C VAL A 388 -3.20 0.38 -31.84
N LYS A 389 -2.58 1.18 -30.97
CA LYS A 389 -3.15 1.63 -29.68
C LYS A 389 -4.08 2.83 -29.85
N ALA A 390 -3.71 3.71 -30.78
CA ALA A 390 -4.44 4.94 -31.01
C ALA A 390 -4.19 5.48 -32.43
N THR A 391 -5.09 6.36 -32.86
CA THR A 391 -4.95 7.12 -34.11
C THR A 391 -5.10 8.61 -33.86
N TRP A 392 -4.40 9.40 -34.66
CA TRP A 392 -4.48 10.85 -34.65
C TRP A 392 -4.59 11.39 -36.07
N SER A 393 -5.42 12.42 -36.26
CA SER A 393 -5.53 13.15 -37.51
C SER A 393 -5.55 14.66 -37.23
N PRO A 394 -5.07 15.50 -38.16
CA PRO A 394 -5.08 16.96 -38.00
C PRO A 394 -6.48 17.55 -37.71
N SER A 395 -7.54 16.93 -38.26
CA SER A 395 -8.93 17.32 -38.01
C SER A 395 -9.35 17.25 -36.54
N ASN A 396 -8.69 16.38 -35.75
CA ASN A 396 -9.05 16.13 -34.36
C ASN A 396 -8.36 17.10 -33.40
N GLY A 397 -7.45 17.94 -33.89
CA GLY A 397 -6.66 18.87 -33.08
C GLY A 397 -5.90 18.13 -31.98
N THR A 398 -6.21 18.43 -30.72
CA THR A 398 -5.53 17.84 -29.55
C THR A 398 -6.13 16.52 -29.07
N ARG A 399 -7.12 15.95 -29.77
CA ARG A 399 -7.77 14.69 -29.36
C ARG A 399 -7.10 13.49 -30.01
N LEU A 400 -6.82 12.46 -29.20
CA LEU A 400 -6.32 11.17 -29.64
C LEU A 400 -7.47 10.16 -29.64
N ASN A 401 -7.64 9.41 -30.73
CA ASN A 401 -8.67 8.37 -30.80
C ASN A 401 -8.06 7.04 -30.34
N MET A 402 -8.45 6.58 -29.15
CA MET A 402 -8.02 5.28 -28.63
C MET A 402 -8.72 4.16 -29.41
N THR A 403 -7.95 3.23 -29.98
CA THR A 403 -8.49 2.08 -30.72
C THR A 403 -8.72 0.87 -29.81
N LEU A 404 -8.01 0.81 -28.68
CA LEU A 404 -8.18 -0.24 -27.66
C LEU A 404 -9.14 0.21 -26.57
N SER A 405 -10.02 -0.72 -26.15
CA SER A 405 -10.81 -0.54 -24.94
C SER A 405 -9.92 -0.56 -23.68
N ALA A 406 -10.39 0.04 -22.58
CA ALA A 406 -9.68 0.02 -21.31
C ALA A 406 -9.40 -1.41 -20.81
N GLN A 407 -10.31 -2.35 -21.10
CA GLN A 407 -10.19 -3.76 -20.70
C GLN A 407 -9.12 -4.51 -21.49
N GLU A 408 -9.01 -4.28 -22.80
CA GLU A 408 -7.95 -4.87 -23.63
C GLU A 408 -6.58 -4.33 -23.22
N ASN A 409 -6.47 -3.02 -22.95
CA ASN A 409 -5.22 -2.41 -22.47
C ASN A 409 -4.79 -3.01 -21.11
N ARG A 410 -5.74 -3.21 -20.20
CA ARG A 410 -5.51 -3.89 -18.91
C ARG A 410 -4.95 -5.30 -19.10
N GLN A 411 -5.53 -6.10 -20.02
CA GLN A 411 -5.04 -7.45 -20.29
C GLN A 411 -3.62 -7.47 -20.86
N LEU A 412 -3.24 -6.48 -21.68
CA LEU A 412 -1.88 -6.35 -22.19
C LEU A 412 -0.87 -6.08 -21.07
N ILE A 413 -1.21 -5.20 -20.13
CA ILE A 413 -0.38 -4.89 -18.96
C ILE A 413 -0.17 -6.15 -18.10
N LEU A 414 -1.24 -6.90 -17.82
CA LEU A 414 -1.16 -8.15 -17.06
C LEU A 414 -0.31 -9.21 -17.77
N LYS A 415 -0.47 -9.39 -19.09
CA LYS A 415 0.37 -10.31 -19.87
C LYS A 415 1.84 -9.91 -19.85
N SER A 416 2.14 -8.61 -19.81
CA SER A 416 3.52 -8.11 -19.71
C SER A 416 4.12 -8.40 -18.32
N LEU A 417 3.35 -8.19 -17.25
CA LEU A 417 3.75 -8.52 -15.88
C LEU A 417 4.02 -10.02 -15.69
N GLN A 418 3.15 -10.88 -16.21
CA GLN A 418 3.24 -12.34 -16.06
C GLN A 418 4.48 -12.95 -16.72
N LYS A 419 5.04 -12.30 -17.75
CA LYS A 419 6.24 -12.76 -18.44
C LYS A 419 7.54 -12.48 -17.67
N GLN A 420 7.47 -11.72 -16.58
CA GLN A 420 8.66 -11.19 -15.91
C GLN A 420 8.78 -11.68 -14.47
N ARG A 421 10.02 -11.59 -13.97
CA ARG A 421 10.36 -11.79 -12.57
C ARG A 421 10.56 -10.43 -11.92
N ILE A 422 9.73 -10.10 -10.93
CA ILE A 422 9.70 -8.82 -10.24
C ILE A 422 10.66 -8.85 -9.06
N VAL A 423 11.61 -7.92 -9.03
CA VAL A 423 12.53 -7.73 -7.91
C VAL A 423 11.86 -6.84 -6.87
N VAL A 424 11.72 -7.37 -5.65
CA VAL A 424 11.09 -6.71 -4.50
C VAL A 424 12.17 -6.34 -3.49
N SER A 425 12.45 -5.04 -3.35
CA SER A 425 13.37 -4.52 -2.34
C SER A 425 12.69 -4.50 -0.96
N SER A 426 13.39 -5.01 0.05
CA SER A 426 12.94 -5.05 1.44
C SER A 426 14.12 -5.12 2.42
N LYS A 427 13.83 -5.05 3.73
CA LYS A 427 14.80 -5.19 4.81
C LYS A 427 14.34 -6.24 5.82
N ILE A 428 15.29 -6.84 6.53
CA ILE A 428 15.00 -7.78 7.62
C ILE A 428 14.49 -7.00 8.84
N LEU A 429 13.22 -7.19 9.19
CA LEU A 429 12.57 -6.55 10.32
C LEU A 429 11.38 -7.42 10.77
N ALA A 430 11.38 -7.86 12.03
CA ALA A 430 10.26 -8.60 12.59
C ALA A 430 9.06 -7.68 12.88
N PRO A 431 7.81 -8.13 12.65
CA PRO A 431 7.38 -9.40 12.03
C PRO A 431 7.15 -9.30 10.51
N TYR A 432 7.68 -8.27 9.86
CA TYR A 432 7.45 -7.97 8.43
C TYR A 432 8.19 -8.92 7.49
N LEU A 433 9.50 -9.07 7.66
CA LEU A 433 10.35 -9.98 6.87
C LEU A 433 11.48 -10.54 7.74
N MET A 434 11.55 -11.85 7.83
CA MET A 434 12.47 -12.61 8.68
C MET A 434 13.06 -13.80 7.90
N TYR A 435 14.18 -14.33 8.36
CA TYR A 435 14.71 -15.56 7.81
C TYR A 435 13.91 -16.75 8.32
N ARG A 436 13.49 -17.63 7.41
CA ARG A 436 12.80 -18.85 7.77
C ARG A 436 13.73 -19.80 8.54
N ASN A 437 13.28 -20.33 9.67
CA ASN A 437 14.06 -21.30 10.45
C ASN A 437 14.23 -22.62 9.68
N ARG A 438 15.49 -22.97 9.35
CA ARG A 438 15.86 -24.14 8.54
C ARG A 438 15.57 -25.50 9.19
N SER A 439 15.25 -25.54 10.48
CA SER A 439 15.09 -26.77 11.27
C SER A 439 13.83 -27.58 10.94
N ASN A 440 12.86 -27.02 10.21
CA ASN A 440 11.54 -27.63 9.97
C ASN A 440 11.19 -27.93 8.50
N LEU A 441 12.15 -27.97 7.56
CA LEU A 441 11.82 -28.16 6.14
C LEU A 441 12.64 -29.26 5.45
N ASN A 442 11.90 -30.24 4.90
CA ASN A 442 12.30 -31.02 3.74
C ASN A 442 12.59 -30.07 2.56
N GLU A 443 13.63 -30.38 1.79
CA GLU A 443 14.43 -29.46 0.96
C GLU A 443 13.77 -28.81 -0.28
N ASP A 444 12.43 -28.83 -0.47
CA ASP A 444 11.86 -28.49 -1.79
C ASP A 444 10.61 -27.57 -1.83
N VAL A 445 10.20 -26.87 -0.75
CA VAL A 445 9.04 -25.94 -0.85
C VAL A 445 9.20 -24.63 -0.04
N GLY A 446 9.45 -23.53 -0.74
CA GLY A 446 9.15 -22.17 -0.27
C GLY A 446 10.27 -21.12 -0.39
N SER A 447 9.87 -19.85 -0.38
CA SER A 447 10.75 -18.68 -0.33
C SER A 447 11.65 -18.70 0.94
N LYS A 448 12.88 -18.19 0.82
CA LYS A 448 13.89 -18.14 1.90
C LYS A 448 13.45 -17.32 3.13
N TYR A 449 12.43 -16.50 2.97
CA TYR A 449 11.98 -15.51 3.93
C TYR A 449 10.55 -15.80 4.35
N GLU A 450 10.22 -15.44 5.59
CA GLU A 450 8.86 -15.51 6.13
C GLU A 450 8.52 -14.19 6.81
N GLY A 451 7.24 -13.85 6.90
CA GLY A 451 6.78 -12.61 7.52
C GLY A 451 5.54 -12.04 6.84
N TYR A 452 4.96 -11.00 7.42
CA TYR A 452 3.77 -10.35 6.89
C TYR A 452 3.96 -9.85 5.45
N VAL A 453 5.13 -9.28 5.13
CA VAL A 453 5.44 -8.77 3.78
C VAL A 453 5.69 -9.91 2.79
N ALA A 454 6.26 -11.03 3.25
CA ALA A 454 6.43 -12.21 2.41
C ALA A 454 5.07 -12.77 1.99
N ASP A 455 4.18 -13.00 2.95
CA ASP A 455 2.82 -13.50 2.68
C ASP A 455 2.00 -12.52 1.82
N LEU A 456 2.13 -11.21 2.08
CA LEU A 456 1.44 -10.17 1.30
C LEU A 456 1.88 -10.20 -0.17
N ILE A 457 3.19 -10.26 -0.44
CA ILE A 457 3.71 -10.28 -1.81
C ILE A 457 3.38 -11.59 -2.51
N GLU A 458 3.39 -12.71 -1.79
CA GLU A 458 2.96 -13.99 -2.31
C GLU A 458 1.49 -13.94 -2.75
N LYS A 459 0.59 -13.37 -1.94
CA LYS A 459 -0.81 -13.16 -2.29
C LYS A 459 -1.02 -12.24 -3.50
N ILE A 460 -0.28 -11.12 -3.56
CA ILE A 460 -0.33 -10.22 -4.72
C ILE A 460 0.17 -10.94 -5.99
N ALA A 461 1.22 -11.75 -5.86
CA ALA A 461 1.78 -12.56 -6.94
C ALA A 461 0.81 -13.65 -7.42
N GLU A 462 0.07 -14.31 -6.53
CA GLU A 462 -0.98 -15.27 -6.88
C GLU A 462 -2.13 -14.62 -7.65
N GLU A 463 -2.60 -13.45 -7.22
CA GLU A 463 -3.71 -12.72 -7.85
C GLU A 463 -3.34 -12.22 -9.25
N LEU A 464 -2.15 -11.62 -9.39
CA LEU A 464 -1.68 -11.02 -10.65
C LEU A 464 -0.88 -12.01 -11.53
N LYS A 465 -0.54 -13.19 -11.00
CA LYS A 465 0.21 -14.29 -11.64
C LYS A 465 1.62 -13.94 -12.11
N PHE A 466 2.33 -13.07 -11.39
CA PHE A 466 3.74 -12.78 -11.68
C PHE A 466 4.68 -13.57 -10.78
N THR A 467 5.94 -13.71 -11.19
CA THR A 467 6.99 -14.32 -10.36
C THR A 467 7.80 -13.23 -9.69
N TYR A 468 8.33 -13.47 -8.49
CA TYR A 468 9.06 -12.45 -7.74
C TYR A 468 10.35 -12.97 -7.10
N GLU A 469 11.22 -12.05 -6.69
CA GLU A 469 12.38 -12.33 -5.84
C GLU A 469 12.65 -11.19 -4.88
N PHE A 470 13.05 -11.51 -3.65
CA PHE A 470 13.43 -10.51 -2.66
C PHE A 470 14.89 -10.08 -2.84
N TYR A 471 15.10 -8.78 -2.95
CA TYR A 471 16.38 -8.11 -2.84
C TYR A 471 16.47 -7.43 -1.47
N LEU A 472 17.51 -7.76 -0.69
CA LEU A 472 17.71 -7.13 0.61
C LEU A 472 18.54 -5.87 0.44
N THR A 473 17.99 -4.74 0.89
CA THR A 473 18.69 -3.46 0.83
C THR A 473 19.96 -3.49 1.69
N PRO A 474 21.15 -3.10 1.14
CA PRO A 474 22.43 -3.20 1.84
C PRO A 474 22.55 -2.38 3.14
N ASP A 475 21.91 -1.21 3.19
CA ASP A 475 22.00 -0.26 4.32
C ASP A 475 20.89 -0.46 5.37
N THR A 476 20.02 -1.46 5.16
CA THR A 476 18.85 -1.81 5.99
C THR A 476 17.91 -0.64 6.32
N ALA A 477 17.98 0.46 5.57
CA ALA A 477 17.18 1.65 5.78
C ALA A 477 15.92 1.67 4.89
N ASN A 478 14.87 2.35 5.36
CA ASN A 478 13.68 2.57 4.54
C ASN A 478 13.92 3.61 3.43
N GLY A 479 14.87 4.51 3.65
CA GLY A 479 15.26 5.54 2.70
C GLY A 479 15.03 6.94 3.26
N ASN A 480 16.15 7.64 3.46
CA ASN A 480 16.25 9.03 3.86
C ASN A 480 16.90 9.81 2.71
N TYR A 481 16.49 11.06 2.56
CA TYR A 481 17.05 11.96 1.55
C TYR A 481 18.31 12.62 2.11
N ASP A 482 19.43 12.48 1.41
CA ASP A 482 20.64 13.26 1.71
C ASP A 482 20.64 14.54 0.86
N GLU A 483 20.55 15.70 1.53
CA GLU A 483 20.53 17.00 0.88
C GLU A 483 21.87 17.33 0.19
N ASN A 484 22.99 16.78 0.65
CA ASN A 484 24.32 17.09 0.11
C ASN A 484 24.58 16.36 -1.22
N SER A 485 24.24 15.08 -1.28
CA SER A 485 24.40 14.26 -2.49
C SER A 485 23.17 14.31 -3.40
N GLN A 486 22.04 14.86 -2.93
CA GLN A 486 20.74 14.84 -3.60
C GLN A 486 20.24 13.44 -3.96
N THR A 487 20.68 12.41 -3.22
CA THR A 487 20.32 11.01 -3.46
C THR A 487 19.50 10.42 -2.32
N TRP A 488 18.67 9.44 -2.66
CA TRP A 488 17.98 8.60 -1.70
C TRP A 488 18.78 7.32 -1.43
N ASN A 489 18.86 6.92 -0.17
CA ASN A 489 19.35 5.60 0.22
C ASN A 489 18.17 4.63 0.50
N GLY A 490 18.47 3.45 1.02
CA GLY A 490 17.44 2.50 1.45
C GLY A 490 16.61 1.89 0.33
N ILE A 491 15.48 1.31 0.72
CA ILE A 491 14.45 0.77 -0.19
C ILE A 491 14.00 1.84 -1.20
N MET A 492 13.89 3.11 -0.78
CA MET A 492 13.58 4.22 -1.69
C MET A 492 14.64 4.38 -2.80
N GLY A 493 15.92 4.33 -2.43
CA GLY A 493 17.04 4.39 -3.38
C GLY A 493 17.01 3.23 -4.38
N ASP A 494 16.70 2.02 -3.93
CA ASP A 494 16.60 0.83 -4.79
C ASP A 494 15.49 0.97 -5.85
N VAL A 495 14.34 1.55 -5.47
CA VAL A 495 13.21 1.77 -6.38
C VAL A 495 13.50 2.92 -7.36
N ILE A 496 14.09 4.03 -6.87
CA ILE A 496 14.41 5.20 -7.70
C ILE A 496 15.50 4.89 -8.73
N SER A 497 16.53 4.13 -8.33
CA SER A 497 17.62 3.71 -9.21
C SER A 497 17.26 2.58 -10.17
N GLY A 498 16.09 1.97 -10.00
CA GLY A 498 15.60 0.86 -10.83
C GLY A 498 16.22 -0.50 -10.53
N VAL A 499 16.90 -0.64 -9.39
CA VAL A 499 17.39 -1.94 -8.88
C VAL A 499 16.22 -2.85 -8.53
N ALA A 500 15.15 -2.31 -7.96
CA ALA A 500 13.93 -3.02 -7.64
C ALA A 500 12.70 -2.37 -8.30
N GLN A 501 11.72 -3.19 -8.67
CA GLN A 501 10.45 -2.71 -9.26
C GLN A 501 9.39 -2.46 -8.19
N LEU A 502 9.49 -3.10 -7.04
CA LEU A 502 8.65 -2.89 -5.86
C LEU A 502 9.53 -2.67 -4.62
N GLY A 503 9.14 -1.76 -3.76
CA GLY A 503 9.74 -1.56 -2.43
C GLY A 503 8.70 -1.80 -1.35
N VAL A 504 8.89 -2.81 -0.50
CA VAL A 504 7.90 -3.21 0.51
C VAL A 504 8.57 -3.55 1.84
N SER A 505 8.16 -2.88 2.91
CA SER A 505 8.54 -3.17 4.29
C SER A 505 7.58 -2.39 5.22
N ASP A 506 8.04 -1.90 6.37
CA ASP A 506 7.43 -0.84 7.19
C ASP A 506 7.57 0.57 6.54
N LEU A 507 7.34 0.68 5.22
CA LEU A 507 7.60 1.89 4.47
C LEU A 507 6.45 2.89 4.61
N THR A 508 6.59 3.84 5.55
CA THR A 508 5.60 4.91 5.77
C THR A 508 5.49 5.83 4.55
N VAL A 509 4.26 6.03 4.07
CA VAL A 509 3.99 6.95 2.97
C VAL A 509 3.98 8.39 3.49
N ASN A 510 4.86 9.24 2.94
CA ASN A 510 4.95 10.66 3.29
C ASN A 510 5.03 11.56 2.04
N HIS A 511 4.90 12.87 2.24
CA HIS A 511 4.90 13.84 1.14
C HIS A 511 6.22 13.85 0.37
N GLN A 512 7.36 13.84 1.07
CA GLN A 512 8.69 13.90 0.45
C GLN A 512 8.98 12.68 -0.44
N ARG A 513 8.63 11.47 0.00
CA ARG A 513 8.81 10.23 -0.77
C ARG A 513 7.90 10.18 -1.99
N ARG A 514 6.64 10.64 -1.88
CA ARG A 514 5.67 10.69 -2.99
C ARG A 514 6.11 11.56 -4.17
N GLN A 515 7.06 12.47 -3.97
CA GLN A 515 7.60 13.27 -5.07
C GLN A 515 8.53 12.47 -6.00
N PHE A 516 9.13 11.38 -5.51
CA PHE A 516 10.14 10.60 -6.24
C PHE A 516 9.67 9.19 -6.63
N VAL A 517 8.67 8.64 -5.93
CA VAL A 517 8.10 7.31 -6.20
C VAL A 517 6.60 7.35 -6.10
N ASP A 518 5.94 6.43 -6.80
CA ASP A 518 4.53 6.19 -6.66
C ASP A 518 4.26 5.16 -5.56
N PHE A 519 3.20 5.40 -4.77
CA PHE A 519 2.75 4.45 -3.76
C PHE A 519 1.44 3.79 -4.15
N SER A 520 1.27 2.57 -3.67
CA SER A 520 -0.01 1.90 -3.62
C SER A 520 -0.95 2.52 -2.58
N ASN A 521 -2.20 2.06 -2.56
CA ASN A 521 -3.08 2.21 -1.41
C ASN A 521 -2.43 1.59 -0.16
N TYR A 522 -2.80 2.09 1.02
CA TYR A 522 -2.22 1.58 2.27
C TYR A 522 -2.69 0.16 2.51
N PHE A 523 -1.75 -0.78 2.65
CA PHE A 523 -2.08 -2.15 3.06
C PHE A 523 -2.22 -2.27 4.58
N MET A 524 -1.71 -1.29 5.33
CA MET A 524 -1.84 -1.20 6.78
C MET A 524 -1.93 0.26 7.21
N THR A 525 -2.97 0.60 7.98
CA THR A 525 -3.14 1.92 8.60
C THR A 525 -2.55 1.91 10.01
N LEU A 526 -1.88 3.01 10.38
CA LEU A 526 -1.18 3.16 11.65
C LEU A 526 -1.04 4.63 12.03
N GLY A 527 -0.56 4.89 13.23
CA GLY A 527 -0.20 6.23 13.68
C GLY A 527 0.88 6.19 14.74
N ILE A 528 1.45 7.35 15.06
CA ILE A 528 2.37 7.50 16.17
C ILE A 528 1.60 7.28 17.47
N SER A 529 2.10 6.38 18.30
CA SER A 529 1.56 6.06 19.62
C SER A 529 2.65 6.16 20.68
N ILE A 530 2.23 6.22 21.94
CA ILE A 530 3.13 6.33 23.10
C ILE A 530 3.23 4.96 23.77
N LEU A 531 4.43 4.41 23.82
CA LEU A 531 4.75 3.20 24.57
C LEU A 531 5.23 3.57 25.96
N TYR A 532 4.67 2.93 26.98
CA TYR A 532 5.03 3.12 28.37
C TYR A 532 4.92 1.80 29.15
N LYS A 533 5.52 1.74 30.35
CA LYS A 533 5.45 0.57 31.23
C LYS A 533 4.15 0.58 32.05
N THR A 534 3.52 -0.56 32.27
CA THR A 534 2.42 -0.72 33.23
C THR A 534 2.88 -0.30 34.63
N PRO A 535 2.06 0.47 35.39
CA PRO A 535 2.37 0.74 36.79
C PRO A 535 2.37 -0.58 37.58
N ASP A 536 3.36 -0.76 38.45
CA ASP A 536 3.42 -1.96 39.30
C ASP A 536 2.16 -1.97 40.18
N GLN A 537 1.37 -3.05 40.10
CA GLN A 537 0.24 -3.22 41.01
C GLN A 537 0.80 -3.36 42.43
N SER A 538 0.48 -2.41 43.32
CA SER A 538 0.86 -2.54 44.72
C SER A 538 0.29 -3.85 45.26
N GLU A 539 1.17 -4.73 45.77
CA GLU A 539 0.79 -6.04 46.29
C GLU A 539 -0.40 -5.89 47.25
N ALA A 540 -1.43 -6.72 47.05
CA ALA A 540 -2.66 -6.65 47.83
C ALA A 540 -2.34 -6.83 49.33
N ASN A 541 -2.44 -5.74 50.09
CA ASN A 541 -2.17 -5.75 51.52
C ASN A 541 -3.36 -6.39 52.25
N MET A 542 -3.15 -7.56 52.87
CA MET A 542 -4.19 -8.29 53.62
C MET A 542 -4.81 -7.48 54.77
N PHE A 543 -4.09 -6.47 55.27
CA PHE A 543 -4.53 -5.57 56.34
C PHE A 543 -4.91 -4.16 55.85
N ALA A 544 -5.23 -3.99 54.56
CA ALA A 544 -5.62 -2.70 53.98
C ALA A 544 -6.78 -1.99 54.71
N PHE A 545 -7.63 -2.71 55.45
CA PHE A 545 -8.69 -2.12 56.27
C PHE A 545 -8.16 -1.26 57.44
N LYS A 546 -6.91 -1.42 57.86
CA LYS A 546 -6.29 -0.62 58.93
C LYS A 546 -5.72 0.71 58.42
N ASP A 547 -5.27 0.75 57.16
CA ASP A 547 -4.59 1.86 56.50
C ASP A 547 -5.35 3.22 56.45
N PRO A 548 -6.70 3.29 56.53
CA PRO A 548 -7.42 4.57 56.56
C PRO A 548 -7.11 5.49 57.75
N LEU A 549 -6.53 4.94 58.82
CA LEU A 549 -6.04 5.69 59.97
C LEU A 549 -4.59 5.28 60.24
N SER A 550 -3.74 6.26 60.56
CA SER A 550 -2.35 6.00 60.94
C SER A 550 -2.26 5.16 62.22
N ASP A 551 -1.20 4.39 62.37
CA ASP A 551 -0.90 3.58 63.55
C ASP A 551 -1.01 4.36 64.88
N ASP A 552 -0.57 5.62 64.88
CA ASP A 552 -0.64 6.49 66.05
C ASP A 552 -2.08 6.70 66.53
N VAL A 553 -3.02 6.92 65.60
CA VAL A 553 -4.44 7.15 65.92
C VAL A 553 -5.06 5.90 66.51
N TRP A 554 -4.69 4.71 66.02
CA TRP A 554 -5.12 3.45 66.61
C TRP A 554 -4.63 3.28 68.04
N MET A 555 -3.36 3.61 68.31
CA MET A 555 -2.78 3.57 69.65
C MET A 555 -3.43 4.59 70.61
N TYR A 556 -3.67 5.83 70.17
CA TYR A 556 -4.38 6.82 70.98
C TYR A 556 -5.83 6.42 71.26
N THR A 557 -6.51 5.79 70.30
CA THR A 557 -7.88 5.30 70.51
C THR A 557 -7.94 4.17 71.53
N ALA A 558 -6.99 3.21 71.46
CA ALA A 558 -6.89 2.11 72.41
C ALA A 558 -6.57 2.59 73.84
N THR A 559 -5.68 3.57 73.98
CA THR A 559 -5.36 4.16 75.29
C THR A 559 -6.51 5.00 75.85
N ALA A 560 -7.20 5.78 75.02
CA ALA A 560 -8.39 6.54 75.41
C ALA A 560 -9.54 5.62 75.87
N PHE A 561 -9.74 4.49 75.18
CA PHE A 561 -10.70 3.46 75.57
C PHE A 561 -10.43 2.95 76.99
N LEU A 562 -9.22 2.47 77.27
CA LEU A 562 -8.85 1.96 78.60
C LEU A 562 -8.93 3.05 79.68
N GLY A 563 -8.42 4.25 79.39
CA GLY A 563 -8.44 5.37 80.31
C GLY A 563 -9.85 5.78 80.71
N LEU A 564 -10.77 5.84 79.75
CA LEU A 564 -12.15 6.18 80.03
C LEU A 564 -12.88 5.08 80.81
N SER A 565 -12.65 3.79 80.54
CA SER A 565 -13.29 2.71 81.32
C SER A 565 -12.92 2.79 82.80
N ILE A 566 -11.66 3.13 83.10
CA ILE A 566 -11.18 3.34 84.48
C ILE A 566 -11.82 4.60 85.08
N MET A 567 -11.88 5.71 84.34
CA MET A 567 -12.51 6.93 84.81
C MET A 567 -14.01 6.74 85.06
N LEU A 568 -14.71 6.01 84.19
CA LEU A 568 -16.12 5.71 84.34
C LEU A 568 -16.38 4.86 85.59
N TYR A 569 -15.54 3.84 85.84
CA TYR A 569 -15.60 3.05 87.07
C TYR A 569 -15.45 3.92 88.33
N MET A 570 -14.48 4.85 88.33
CA MET A 570 -14.29 5.79 89.44
C MET A 570 -15.47 6.75 89.63
N ILE A 571 -15.97 7.34 88.54
CA ILE A 571 -17.11 8.26 88.57
C ILE A 571 -18.37 7.55 89.05
N ALA A 572 -18.65 6.35 88.55
CA ALA A 572 -19.80 5.55 88.94
C ALA A 572 -19.75 5.12 90.41
N ARG A 573 -18.55 4.91 90.97
CA ARG A 573 -18.38 4.63 92.41
C ARG A 573 -18.69 5.85 93.27
N MET A 574 -18.30 7.04 92.83
CA MET A 574 -18.51 8.30 93.55
C MET A 574 -19.92 8.88 93.38
N ALA A 575 -20.62 8.55 92.28
CA ALA A 575 -21.92 9.10 91.96
C ALA A 575 -23.04 8.40 92.75
N PRO A 576 -23.75 9.07 93.68
CA PRO A 576 -24.78 8.43 94.50
C PRO A 576 -25.96 7.92 93.65
N GLY A 577 -26.23 8.52 92.50
CA GLY A 577 -27.33 8.12 91.60
C GLY A 577 -27.11 6.82 90.82
N ASP A 578 -25.90 6.22 90.87
CA ASP A 578 -25.62 4.92 90.24
C ASP A 578 -25.77 3.73 91.20
N TRP A 579 -25.94 4.00 92.49
CA TRP A 579 -26.17 2.99 93.53
C TRP A 579 -27.66 2.64 93.61
N GLN A 580 -27.97 1.34 93.62
CA GLN A 580 -29.34 0.83 93.56
C GLN A 580 -29.62 -0.12 94.71
N ASN A 581 -30.89 -0.14 95.12
CA ASN A 581 -31.36 -1.12 96.08
C ASN A 581 -31.54 -2.49 95.38
N PRO A 582 -30.83 -3.55 95.80
CA PRO A 582 -30.99 -4.89 95.25
C PRO A 582 -32.38 -5.51 95.52
N HIS A 583 -33.12 -5.03 96.53
CA HIS A 583 -34.45 -5.49 96.91
C HIS A 583 -35.50 -4.36 96.78
N PRO A 584 -36.19 -4.25 95.64
CA PRO A 584 -37.14 -3.16 95.36
C PRO A 584 -38.31 -3.02 96.35
N CYS A 585 -38.57 -4.07 97.15
CA CYS A 585 -39.65 -4.13 98.13
C CYS A 585 -39.26 -3.53 99.50
N GLU A 586 -37.98 -3.27 99.75
CA GLU A 586 -37.50 -2.64 100.99
C GLU A 586 -37.30 -1.14 100.79
N THR A 587 -37.99 -0.31 101.57
CA THR A 587 -37.94 1.15 101.45
C THR A 587 -36.72 1.78 102.13
N HIS A 588 -36.05 1.05 103.02
CA HIS A 588 -34.83 1.45 103.74
C HIS A 588 -33.80 0.32 103.71
N PRO A 589 -33.08 0.14 102.59
CA PRO A 589 -32.06 -0.90 102.50
C PRO A 589 -30.85 -0.57 103.38
N GLU A 590 -30.28 -1.58 104.05
CA GLU A 590 -29.02 -1.46 104.78
C GLU A 590 -27.80 -1.40 103.83
N GLU A 591 -27.95 -1.93 102.60
CA GLU A 591 -26.90 -2.00 101.60
C GLU A 591 -27.39 -1.55 100.22
N LEU A 592 -26.55 -0.77 99.50
CA LEU A 592 -26.78 -0.39 98.10
C LEU A 592 -25.73 -1.08 97.23
N GLU A 593 -26.16 -1.60 96.09
CA GLU A 593 -25.27 -2.25 95.12
C GLU A 593 -24.98 -1.33 93.94
N ASN A 594 -23.74 -1.43 93.42
CA ASN A 594 -23.33 -0.72 92.23
C ASN A 594 -23.06 -1.74 91.11
N ILE A 595 -23.76 -1.58 89.99
CA ILE A 595 -23.67 -2.47 88.83
C ILE A 595 -22.35 -2.22 88.06
N TRP A 596 -21.68 -1.08 88.28
CA TRP A 596 -20.45 -0.69 87.60
C TRP A 596 -19.22 -1.32 88.25
N ASN A 597 -18.74 -2.42 87.67
CA ASN A 597 -17.40 -2.95 87.85
C ASN A 597 -16.51 -2.61 86.62
N LEU A 598 -15.20 -2.80 86.72
CA LEU A 598 -14.28 -2.46 85.61
C LEU A 598 -14.63 -3.22 84.32
N GLY A 599 -15.10 -4.47 84.42
CA GLY A 599 -15.53 -5.27 83.27
C GLY A 599 -16.76 -4.68 82.56
N ASN A 600 -17.78 -4.28 83.31
CA ASN A 600 -19.00 -3.65 82.82
C ASN A 600 -18.71 -2.26 82.24
N SER A 601 -17.79 -1.50 82.84
CA SER A 601 -17.31 -0.23 82.28
C SER A 601 -16.56 -0.44 80.97
N LEU A 602 -15.66 -1.42 80.87
CA LEU A 602 -14.98 -1.81 79.63
C LEU A 602 -15.98 -2.21 78.53
N TRP A 603 -16.98 -3.03 78.90
CA TRP A 603 -18.01 -3.51 77.99
C TRP A 603 -18.86 -2.37 77.40
N LEU A 604 -19.29 -1.41 78.23
CA LEU A 604 -20.00 -0.22 77.75
C LEU A 604 -19.13 0.60 76.79
N THR A 605 -17.88 0.88 77.16
CA THR A 605 -16.98 1.69 76.34
C THR A 605 -16.65 1.03 75.00
N MET A 606 -16.52 -0.31 74.97
CA MET A 606 -16.27 -1.09 73.76
C MET A 606 -17.50 -1.12 72.85
N GLY A 607 -18.67 -1.42 73.41
CA GLY A 607 -19.95 -1.43 72.69
C GLY A 607 -20.31 -0.07 72.09
N SER A 608 -19.84 1.02 72.70
CA SER A 608 -19.98 2.38 72.18
C SER A 608 -19.13 2.64 70.94
N ILE A 609 -17.88 2.15 70.86
CA ILE A 609 -17.02 2.26 69.65
C ILE A 609 -17.60 1.42 68.51
N MET A 610 -18.07 0.21 68.83
CA MET A 610 -18.66 -0.71 67.86
C MET A 610 -20.07 -0.31 67.40
N THR A 611 -20.63 0.79 67.90
CA THR A 611 -21.98 1.29 67.58
C THR A 611 -23.12 0.30 67.87
N GLN A 612 -22.89 -0.67 68.77
CA GLN A 612 -23.88 -1.71 69.14
C GLN A 612 -24.70 -1.35 70.39
N GLY A 613 -24.20 -0.41 71.22
CA GLY A 613 -24.84 -0.07 72.48
C GLY A 613 -24.56 -1.09 73.59
N CYS A 614 -25.26 -0.96 74.73
CA CYS A 614 -25.13 -1.84 75.88
C CYS A 614 -26.44 -1.86 76.67
N ASP A 615 -26.77 -3.00 77.28
CA ASP A 615 -27.99 -3.15 78.09
C ASP A 615 -27.89 -2.41 79.44
N ILE A 616 -26.67 -2.17 79.92
CA ILE A 616 -26.40 -1.42 81.15
C ILE A 616 -26.13 0.04 80.85
N LEU A 617 -26.88 0.95 81.50
CA LEU A 617 -26.83 2.39 81.25
C LEU A 617 -26.64 3.17 82.55
N PRO A 618 -25.83 4.25 82.54
CA PRO A 618 -25.58 5.05 83.73
C PRO A 618 -26.85 5.79 84.16
N LYS A 619 -27.10 5.84 85.46
CA LYS A 619 -28.26 6.52 86.07
C LYS A 619 -27.87 7.85 86.68
N GLY A 620 -26.65 7.96 87.22
CA GLY A 620 -26.07 9.20 87.74
C GLY A 620 -25.88 10.26 86.65
N ILE A 621 -26.03 11.54 87.01
CA ILE A 621 -25.86 12.65 86.06
C ILE A 621 -24.40 12.80 85.61
N SER A 622 -23.44 12.56 86.50
CA SER A 622 -22.00 12.65 86.23
C SER A 622 -21.51 11.53 85.31
N SER A 623 -21.95 10.29 85.55
CA SER A 623 -21.65 9.14 84.70
C SER A 623 -22.32 9.25 83.33
N ARG A 624 -23.56 9.76 83.27
CA ARG A 624 -24.24 10.08 82.00
C ARG A 624 -23.46 11.12 81.18
N MET A 625 -22.94 12.17 81.81
CA MET A 625 -22.14 13.18 81.10
C MET A 625 -20.85 12.58 80.52
N ALA A 626 -20.13 11.77 81.31
CA ALA A 626 -18.92 11.10 80.84
C ALA A 626 -19.19 10.16 79.66
N VAL A 627 -20.26 9.36 79.73
CA VAL A 627 -20.67 8.45 78.66
C VAL A 627 -21.19 9.21 77.43
N ALA A 628 -21.91 10.31 77.59
CA ALA A 628 -22.36 11.14 76.48
C ALA A 628 -21.18 11.74 75.69
N MET A 629 -20.13 12.23 76.37
CA MET A 629 -18.92 12.73 75.71
C MET A 629 -18.15 11.61 75.00
N TRP A 630 -18.15 10.40 75.56
CA TRP A 630 -17.59 9.23 74.90
C TRP A 630 -18.35 8.84 73.64
N TRP A 631 -19.67 8.84 73.69
CA TRP A 631 -20.51 8.57 72.53
C TRP A 631 -20.26 9.57 71.41
N PHE A 632 -20.08 10.85 71.75
CA PHE A 632 -19.72 11.87 70.77
C PHE A 632 -18.34 11.60 70.13
N PHE A 633 -17.33 11.30 70.94
CA PHE A 633 -16.00 10.92 70.43
C PHE A 633 -16.05 9.66 69.55
N SER A 634 -16.72 8.62 70.01
CA SER A 634 -16.91 7.36 69.28
C SER A 634 -17.56 7.59 67.91
N LEU A 635 -18.65 8.36 67.88
CA LEU A 635 -19.37 8.67 66.64
C LEU A 635 -18.46 9.40 65.64
N LEU A 636 -17.68 10.38 66.10
CA LEU A 636 -16.74 11.10 65.25
C LEU A 636 -15.63 10.19 64.70
N MET A 637 -15.05 9.34 65.56
CA MET A 637 -13.99 8.41 65.15
C MET A 637 -14.49 7.40 64.12
N THR A 638 -15.64 6.75 64.37
CA THR A 638 -16.22 5.78 63.43
C THR A 638 -16.64 6.43 62.11
N SER A 639 -17.20 7.64 62.15
CA SER A 639 -17.56 8.39 60.93
C SER A 639 -16.33 8.83 60.12
N SER A 640 -15.24 9.22 60.78
CA SER A 640 -13.99 9.57 60.10
C SER A 640 -13.33 8.35 59.46
N TYR A 641 -13.36 7.20 60.13
CA TYR A 641 -12.84 5.95 59.58
C TYR A 641 -13.60 5.53 58.32
N THR A 642 -14.94 5.56 58.34
CA THR A 642 -15.75 5.18 57.18
C THR A 642 -15.55 6.14 56.00
N ALA A 643 -15.41 7.45 56.25
CA ALA A 643 -15.10 8.44 55.21
C ALA A 643 -13.73 8.21 54.57
N ASN A 644 -12.68 7.98 55.37
CA ASN A 644 -11.33 7.75 54.87
C ASN A 644 -11.20 6.40 54.15
N LEU A 645 -11.88 5.36 54.62
CA LEU A 645 -11.91 4.06 53.96
C LEU A 645 -12.54 4.18 52.57
N ALA A 646 -13.65 4.91 52.43
CA ALA A 646 -14.28 5.16 51.14
C ALA A 646 -13.34 5.93 50.19
N ALA A 647 -12.63 6.95 50.69
CA ALA A 647 -11.65 7.70 49.91
C ALA A 647 -10.43 6.84 49.50
N TYR A 648 -9.95 5.97 50.39
CA TYR A 648 -8.84 5.06 50.12
C TYR A 648 -9.18 4.07 49.00
N LEU A 649 -10.35 3.43 49.08
CA LEU A 649 -10.85 2.52 48.04
C LEU A 649 -11.09 3.23 46.70
N ALA A 650 -11.42 4.52 46.72
CA ALA A 650 -11.54 5.32 45.50
C ALA A 650 -10.17 5.67 44.89
N LYS A 651 -9.12 5.82 45.70
CA LYS A 651 -7.76 6.13 45.23
C LYS A 651 -7.12 4.97 44.48
N GLU A 652 -7.31 3.73 44.93
CA GLU A 652 -6.86 2.53 44.20
C GLU A 652 -7.52 2.38 42.82
N ARG A 653 -8.63 3.09 42.57
CA ARG A 653 -9.34 3.09 41.28
C ARG A 653 -8.86 4.16 40.31
N MET A 654 -7.93 5.03 40.71
CA MET A 654 -7.34 6.01 39.79
C MET A 654 -6.25 5.32 38.95
N GLY A 655 -6.46 5.28 37.63
CA GLY A 655 -5.58 4.62 36.66
C GLY A 655 -4.19 5.24 36.51
N PRO A 656 -3.46 4.94 35.42
CA PRO A 656 -2.07 5.35 35.25
C PRO A 656 -1.91 6.87 35.33
N SER A 657 -0.75 7.32 35.82
CA SER A 657 -0.45 8.75 36.01
C SER A 657 -0.45 9.60 34.73
N ILE A 658 -0.51 8.97 33.55
CA ILE A 658 -0.54 9.60 32.23
C ILE A 658 -1.59 8.87 31.39
N ASN A 659 -2.57 9.61 30.88
CA ASN A 659 -3.56 9.08 29.93
C ASN A 659 -3.35 9.61 28.52
N ASN A 660 -2.88 10.86 28.38
CA ASN A 660 -2.77 11.55 27.10
C ASN A 660 -1.42 12.26 26.90
N LEU A 661 -1.17 12.73 25.67
CA LEU A 661 0.00 13.53 25.32
C LEU A 661 0.12 14.83 26.15
N ASP A 662 -1.01 15.48 26.45
CA ASP A 662 -1.03 16.74 27.21
C ASP A 662 -0.50 16.54 28.64
N ASP A 663 -0.81 15.40 29.28
CA ASP A 663 -0.28 15.04 30.59
C ASP A 663 1.24 14.91 30.55
N LEU A 664 1.77 14.28 29.48
CA LEU A 664 3.20 14.11 29.25
C LEU A 664 3.92 15.44 29.02
N LEU A 665 3.27 16.42 28.38
CA LEU A 665 3.81 17.77 28.14
C LEU A 665 3.81 18.63 29.40
N ASN A 666 2.81 18.51 30.27
CA ASN A 666 2.67 19.33 31.48
C ASN A 666 3.59 18.87 32.62
N GLN A 667 4.04 17.63 32.61
CA GLN A 667 4.93 17.05 33.63
C GLN A 667 6.41 17.04 33.19
N ASN A 668 7.36 17.03 34.13
CA ASN A 668 8.82 17.01 33.83
C ASN A 668 9.57 15.77 34.37
N LYS A 669 8.87 14.84 35.03
CA LYS A 669 9.46 13.64 35.64
C LYS A 669 9.79 12.57 34.60
N ILE A 670 8.89 12.36 33.64
CA ILE A 670 8.96 11.32 32.61
C ILE A 670 9.51 11.95 31.34
N LYS A 671 10.69 11.49 30.93
CA LYS A 671 11.34 11.86 29.68
C LYS A 671 10.70 11.10 28.53
N PHE A 672 10.82 11.61 27.32
CA PHE A 672 10.29 10.93 26.14
C PHE A 672 11.12 11.21 24.90
N GLY A 673 11.15 10.25 23.99
CA GLY A 673 11.99 10.29 22.79
C GLY A 673 11.48 9.41 21.66
N THR A 674 12.20 9.46 20.54
CA THR A 674 11.87 8.77 19.28
C THR A 674 13.11 8.05 18.73
N LEU A 675 12.90 7.24 17.69
CA LEU A 675 13.99 6.68 16.87
C LEU A 675 14.70 7.79 16.09
N ILE A 676 16.02 7.91 16.22
CA ILE A 676 16.82 8.92 15.50
C ILE A 676 16.74 8.68 13.97
N ASN A 677 16.64 9.76 13.19
CA ASN A 677 16.50 9.70 11.73
C ASN A 677 15.31 8.85 11.22
N GLY A 678 14.32 8.59 12.08
CA GLY A 678 13.07 7.93 11.72
C GLY A 678 11.99 8.90 11.23
N THR A 679 10.91 8.35 10.67
CA THR A 679 9.75 9.12 10.19
C THR A 679 9.06 9.90 11.32
N THR A 680 8.99 9.33 12.54
CA THR A 680 8.44 9.96 13.74
C THR A 680 9.33 11.12 14.24
N TYR A 681 10.65 10.98 14.15
CA TYR A 681 11.60 12.06 14.48
C TYR A 681 11.41 13.25 13.55
N GLU A 682 11.40 13.01 12.24
CA GLU A 682 11.22 14.08 11.25
C GLU A 682 9.82 14.70 11.29
N PHE A 683 8.80 13.90 11.65
CA PHE A 683 7.44 14.40 11.86
C PHE A 683 7.40 15.48 12.95
N PHE A 684 7.95 15.23 14.13
CA PHE A 684 7.95 16.23 15.21
C PHE A 684 8.82 17.44 14.88
N ARG A 685 9.92 17.24 14.16
CA ARG A 685 10.83 18.31 13.73
C ARG A 685 10.20 19.27 12.73
N THR A 686 9.43 18.74 11.77
CA THR A 686 8.82 19.53 10.67
C THR A 686 7.37 19.91 10.91
N SER A 687 6.73 19.38 11.97
CA SER A 687 5.32 19.64 12.24
C SER A 687 5.05 21.13 12.47
N ASN A 688 3.97 21.64 11.86
CA ASN A 688 3.50 23.01 12.08
C ASN A 688 2.51 23.15 13.24
N TYR A 689 2.05 22.05 13.81
CA TYR A 689 1.08 22.05 14.91
C TYR A 689 1.72 22.42 16.25
N SER A 690 1.10 23.33 17.01
CA SER A 690 1.67 23.90 18.24
C SER A 690 2.04 22.84 19.28
N LYS A 691 1.18 21.84 19.51
CA LYS A 691 1.47 20.77 20.47
C LYS A 691 2.69 19.94 20.03
N HIS A 692 2.79 19.58 18.75
CA HIS A 692 3.91 18.78 18.24
C HIS A 692 5.24 19.55 18.29
N LYS A 693 5.22 20.86 18.02
CA LYS A 693 6.40 21.72 18.21
C LYS A 693 6.85 21.74 19.68
N ALA A 694 5.91 21.87 20.62
CA ALA A 694 6.23 21.81 22.05
C ALA A 694 6.84 20.45 22.46
N VAL A 695 6.33 19.33 21.91
CA VAL A 695 6.94 18.00 22.10
C VAL A 695 8.37 18.00 21.58
N TRP A 696 8.61 18.48 20.36
CA TRP A 696 9.95 18.54 19.76
C TRP A 696 10.94 19.39 20.56
N GLU A 697 10.53 20.59 20.97
CA GLU A 697 11.35 21.49 21.79
C GLU A 697 11.71 20.83 23.12
N LYS A 698 10.75 20.18 23.77
CA LYS A 698 10.98 19.50 25.05
C LYS A 698 11.90 18.29 24.90
N MET A 699 11.70 17.47 23.87
CA MET A 699 12.59 16.34 23.54
C MET A 699 14.02 16.81 23.29
N SER A 700 14.18 17.88 22.51
CA SER A 700 15.50 18.42 22.12
C SER A 700 16.28 18.98 23.32
N ASN A 701 15.56 19.44 24.36
CA ASN A 701 16.15 20.02 25.56
C ASN A 701 16.51 19.00 26.65
N PHE A 702 16.05 17.75 26.55
CA PHE A 702 16.36 16.73 27.56
C PHE A 702 17.85 16.35 27.57
N LYS A 703 18.45 16.31 28.77
CA LYS A 703 19.80 15.79 29.01
C LYS A 703 19.75 14.61 30.00
N PRO A 704 20.37 13.45 29.72
CA PRO A 704 20.96 13.04 28.43
C PRO A 704 19.91 12.92 27.31
N SER A 705 20.38 12.81 26.06
CA SER A 705 19.52 12.73 24.87
C SER A 705 18.46 11.62 25.02
N PRO A 706 17.18 11.91 24.73
CA PRO A 706 16.13 10.93 24.87
C PRO A 706 16.08 9.95 23.69
N PHE A 707 16.61 10.33 22.52
CA PHE A 707 16.55 9.55 21.28
C PHE A 707 17.33 8.23 21.34
N VAL A 708 16.90 7.24 20.56
CA VAL A 708 17.50 5.91 20.48
C VAL A 708 17.85 5.54 19.04
N SER A 709 18.77 4.59 18.85
CA SER A 709 19.24 4.17 17.53
C SER A 709 18.40 3.06 16.90
N SER A 710 17.68 2.28 17.70
CA SER A 710 16.82 1.18 17.25
C SER A 710 15.56 1.04 18.10
N ASN A 711 14.49 0.48 17.53
CA ASN A 711 13.23 0.24 18.27
C ASN A 711 13.43 -0.70 19.49
N PRO A 712 14.18 -1.82 19.40
CA PRO A 712 14.43 -2.68 20.57
C PRO A 712 15.19 -1.97 21.69
N GLU A 713 16.08 -1.04 21.38
CA GLU A 713 16.75 -0.20 22.38
C GLU A 713 15.75 0.73 23.09
N GLY A 714 14.83 1.33 22.34
CA GLY A 714 13.72 2.13 22.88
C GLY A 714 12.83 1.35 23.84
N VAL A 715 12.44 0.12 23.45
CA VAL A 715 11.62 -0.78 24.30
C VAL A 715 12.35 -1.13 25.59
N LYS A 716 13.63 -1.53 25.52
CA LYS A 716 14.45 -1.81 26.71
C LYS A 716 14.57 -0.61 27.65
N LYS A 717 14.65 0.60 27.09
CA LYS A 717 14.73 1.84 27.87
C LYS A 717 13.42 2.14 28.62
N VAL A 718 12.26 1.79 28.04
CA VAL A 718 10.94 1.90 28.70
C VAL A 718 10.77 0.86 29.80
N LEU A 719 11.24 -0.38 29.59
CA LEU A 719 11.14 -1.47 30.57
C LEU A 719 12.01 -1.29 31.82
N ASN A 720 12.90 -0.29 31.84
CA ASN A 720 13.71 0.02 33.03
C ASN A 720 12.83 0.29 34.27
N LYS A 721 13.28 -0.20 35.44
CA LYS A 721 12.52 -0.20 36.69
C LYS A 721 12.03 1.18 37.18
N ASN A 722 12.66 2.28 36.75
CA ASN A 722 12.34 3.60 37.29
C ASN A 722 11.06 4.23 36.69
N GLN A 723 10.50 3.68 35.59
CA GLN A 723 9.32 4.23 34.91
C GLN A 723 9.46 5.73 34.52
N GLU A 724 10.67 6.17 34.17
CA GLU A 724 10.96 7.59 33.89
C GLU A 724 11.01 7.91 32.38
N TYR A 725 10.64 6.96 31.51
CA TYR A 725 10.79 7.13 30.07
C TYR A 725 9.58 6.59 29.29
N ALA A 726 9.07 7.40 28.36
CA ALA A 726 8.07 7.02 27.38
C ALA A 726 8.67 7.06 25.96
N PHE A 727 8.25 6.16 25.07
CA PHE A 727 8.82 6.03 23.74
C PHE A 727 7.75 6.22 22.66
N PHE A 728 7.94 7.18 21.76
CA PHE A 728 7.07 7.32 20.60
C PHE A 728 7.48 6.33 19.50
N MET A 729 6.53 5.51 19.09
CA MET A 729 6.72 4.48 18.08
C MET A 729 5.46 4.34 17.22
N GLU A 730 5.63 3.82 16.01
CA GLU A 730 4.49 3.49 15.14
C GLU A 730 3.64 2.38 15.77
N SER A 731 2.32 2.55 15.72
CA SER A 731 1.37 1.70 16.46
C SER A 731 1.47 0.22 16.11
N SER A 732 1.78 -0.12 14.86
CA SER A 732 1.97 -1.52 14.45
C SER A 732 3.16 -2.16 15.16
N THR A 733 4.30 -1.47 15.24
CA THR A 733 5.49 -1.98 15.93
C THR A 733 5.25 -2.00 17.44
N LEU A 734 4.55 -1.01 17.98
CA LEU A 734 4.14 -0.98 19.38
C LEU A 734 3.26 -2.18 19.75
N GLU A 735 2.23 -2.47 18.95
CA GLU A 735 1.35 -3.64 19.16
C GLU A 735 2.15 -4.95 19.17
N TYR A 736 3.15 -5.08 18.28
CA TYR A 736 4.01 -6.25 18.22
C TYR A 736 4.85 -6.41 19.49
N GLU A 737 5.55 -5.35 19.92
CA GLU A 737 6.39 -5.38 21.12
C GLU A 737 5.58 -5.56 22.39
N ARG A 738 4.38 -4.98 22.46
CA ARG A 738 3.43 -5.19 23.56
C ARG A 738 2.98 -6.65 23.67
N ASN A 739 2.68 -7.29 22.54
CA ASN A 739 2.27 -8.69 22.54
C ASN A 739 3.43 -9.64 22.88
N LYS A 740 4.67 -9.15 22.87
CA LYS A 740 5.85 -9.90 23.30
C LYS A 740 6.16 -9.67 24.78
N GLU A 741 5.96 -8.44 25.25
CA GLU A 741 6.24 -7.99 26.62
C GLU A 741 4.98 -7.39 27.25
N CYS A 742 4.25 -8.17 28.05
CA CYS A 742 2.97 -7.76 28.64
C CYS A 742 3.08 -6.63 29.68
N GLU A 743 4.30 -6.25 30.10
CA GLU A 743 4.56 -5.08 30.96
C GLU A 743 4.41 -3.75 30.21
N LEU A 744 4.14 -3.77 28.91
CA LEU A 744 4.01 -2.57 28.08
C LEU A 744 2.54 -2.19 27.87
N ILE A 745 2.26 -0.89 27.86
CA ILE A 745 0.95 -0.32 27.53
C ILE A 745 1.07 0.76 26.46
N LYS A 746 -0.01 0.88 25.67
CA LYS A 746 -0.24 2.01 24.78
C LYS A 746 -0.95 3.11 25.56
N ILE A 747 -0.41 4.32 25.51
CA ILE A 747 -1.05 5.51 26.09
C ILE A 747 -1.68 6.36 24.99
N GLY A 748 -2.95 6.71 25.19
CA GLY A 748 -3.72 7.61 24.33
C GLY A 748 -4.05 7.07 22.94
N ASP A 749 -4.66 7.95 22.14
CA ASP A 749 -4.97 7.71 20.74
C ASP A 749 -3.77 7.98 19.81
N TRP A 750 -3.93 7.65 18.53
CA TRP A 750 -2.94 7.97 17.53
C TRP A 750 -2.78 9.49 17.37
N LEU A 751 -1.53 9.97 17.39
CA LEU A 751 -1.23 11.40 17.21
C LEU A 751 -1.35 11.86 15.75
N ASP A 752 -1.34 10.92 14.82
CA ASP A 752 -1.50 11.14 13.39
C ASP A 752 -2.15 9.93 12.71
N SER A 753 -2.47 10.11 11.43
CA SER A 753 -2.98 9.04 10.56
C SER A 753 -2.00 8.82 9.41
N LYS A 754 -1.35 7.66 9.41
CA LYS A 754 -0.35 7.22 8.44
C LYS A 754 -0.72 5.82 7.92
N GLY A 755 0.05 5.36 6.95
CA GLY A 755 -0.05 3.99 6.49
C GLY A 755 1.21 3.54 5.78
N TYR A 756 1.40 2.23 5.76
CA TYR A 756 2.40 1.59 4.93
C TYR A 756 1.84 1.33 3.55
N GLY A 757 2.67 1.60 2.54
CA GLY A 757 2.34 1.38 1.14
C GLY A 757 3.50 0.73 0.40
N ILE A 758 3.18 0.11 -0.72
CA ILE A 758 4.16 -0.46 -1.64
C ILE A 758 4.69 0.67 -2.52
N ALA A 759 6.00 0.91 -2.47
CA ALA A 759 6.68 1.87 -3.36
C ALA A 759 6.92 1.25 -4.73
N MET A 760 6.73 2.06 -5.77
CA MET A 760 6.90 1.72 -7.18
C MET A 760 7.59 2.89 -7.90
N PRO A 761 8.31 2.64 -9.01
CA PRO A 761 8.78 3.71 -9.87
C PRO A 761 7.64 4.63 -10.29
N LEU A 762 7.94 5.92 -10.47
CA LEU A 762 6.95 6.89 -10.95
C LEU A 762 6.28 6.43 -12.26
N ASP A 763 4.96 6.56 -12.32
CA ASP A 763 4.12 6.17 -13.46
C ASP A 763 4.20 4.67 -13.81
N ALA A 764 4.41 3.80 -12.82
CA ALA A 764 4.44 2.35 -13.03
C ALA A 764 3.09 1.85 -13.64
N PRO A 765 3.12 1.13 -14.79
CA PRO A 765 1.90 0.74 -15.50
C PRO A 765 1.03 -0.25 -14.73
N TYR A 766 1.62 -0.98 -13.80
CA TYR A 766 0.98 -1.98 -12.95
C TYR A 766 0.45 -1.43 -11.62
N ARG A 767 0.66 -0.15 -11.34
CA ARG A 767 0.22 0.49 -10.08
C ARG A 767 -1.27 0.30 -9.83
N SER A 768 -2.10 0.50 -10.86
CA SER A 768 -3.56 0.34 -10.76
C SER A 768 -3.95 -1.11 -10.44
N GLU A 769 -3.25 -2.08 -11.00
CA GLU A 769 -3.53 -3.51 -10.76
C GLU A 769 -3.13 -3.92 -9.33
N ILE A 770 -1.99 -3.43 -8.83
CA ILE A 770 -1.58 -3.63 -7.44
C ILE A 770 -2.57 -2.95 -6.48
N ASN A 771 -3.03 -1.74 -6.79
CA ASN A 771 -4.05 -1.06 -5.99
C ASN A 771 -5.35 -1.85 -5.93
N ASN A 772 -5.80 -2.39 -7.06
CA ASN A 772 -7.00 -3.22 -7.13
C ASN A 772 -6.83 -4.52 -6.31
N ALA A 773 -5.64 -5.14 -6.33
CA ALA A 773 -5.35 -6.32 -5.51
C ALA A 773 -5.40 -6.00 -4.01
N ILE A 774 -4.78 -4.89 -3.58
CA ILE A 774 -4.81 -4.45 -2.17
C ILE A 774 -6.25 -4.14 -1.72
N LEU A 775 -7.03 -3.44 -2.55
CA LEU A 775 -8.44 -3.16 -2.24
C LEU A 775 -9.24 -4.45 -2.10
N LYS A 776 -9.04 -5.42 -3.00
CA LYS A 776 -9.67 -6.75 -2.90
C LYS A 776 -9.32 -7.44 -1.59
N PHE A 777 -8.06 -7.40 -1.16
CA PHE A 777 -7.62 -7.99 0.12
C PHE A 777 -8.14 -7.24 1.35
N GLN A 778 -8.40 -5.94 1.21
CA GLN A 778 -9.04 -5.14 2.24
C GLN A 778 -10.53 -5.46 2.36
N GLU A 779 -11.24 -5.59 1.24
CA GLU A 779 -12.67 -5.95 1.17
C GLU A 779 -12.93 -7.39 1.62
N SER A 780 -12.04 -8.33 1.30
CA SER A 780 -12.14 -9.74 1.71
C SER A 780 -11.74 -9.97 3.17
N GLY A 781 -11.15 -8.98 3.84
CA GLY A 781 -10.61 -9.12 5.20
C GLY A 781 -9.27 -9.86 5.29
N GLU A 782 -8.65 -10.20 4.16
CA GLU A 782 -7.41 -10.97 4.10
C GLU A 782 -6.21 -10.25 4.74
N LEU A 783 -6.13 -8.91 4.60
CA LEU A 783 -5.11 -8.11 5.27
C LEU A 783 -5.20 -8.18 6.81
N GLN A 784 -6.42 -8.26 7.35
CA GLN A 784 -6.66 -8.45 8.79
C GLN A 784 -6.26 -9.86 9.24
N THR A 785 -6.59 -10.89 8.45
CA THR A 785 -6.17 -12.27 8.73
C THR A 785 -4.65 -12.40 8.76
N LEU A 786 -3.94 -11.81 7.78
CA LEU A 786 -2.48 -11.76 7.79
C LEU A 786 -1.93 -11.00 8.99
N LYS A 787 -2.55 -9.87 9.38
CA LYS A 787 -2.12 -9.11 10.56
C LYS A 787 -2.26 -9.95 11.83
N ASN A 788 -3.40 -10.61 12.04
CA ASN A 788 -3.64 -11.44 13.21
C ASN A 788 -2.66 -12.61 13.32
N LYS A 789 -2.38 -13.29 12.19
CA LYS A 789 -1.37 -14.35 12.12
C LYS A 789 -0.01 -13.89 12.66
N TRP A 790 0.50 -12.77 12.15
CA TRP A 790 1.86 -12.29 12.45
C TRP A 790 1.99 -11.49 13.75
N TRP A 791 0.91 -10.92 14.30
CA TRP A 791 0.94 -10.14 15.55
C TRP A 791 0.38 -10.87 16.77
N LYS A 792 -0.55 -11.82 16.60
CA LYS A 792 -1.24 -12.51 17.73
C LYS A 792 -0.88 -13.99 17.82
N GLU A 793 -0.94 -14.73 16.71
CA GLU A 793 -0.88 -16.21 16.73
C GLU A 793 0.53 -16.80 16.83
N LEU A 794 1.55 -16.07 16.33
CA LEU A 794 2.95 -16.55 16.27
C LEU A 794 3.78 -16.27 17.53
N ASN A 795 3.24 -15.55 18.51
CA ASN A 795 3.92 -15.35 19.78
C ASN A 795 3.67 -16.58 20.68
N GLU A 796 4.68 -17.44 20.83
CA GLU A 796 4.67 -18.62 21.73
C GLU A 796 4.57 -18.27 23.24
N GLY A 797 4.38 -17.00 23.59
CA GLY A 797 4.24 -16.51 24.97
C GLY A 797 2.79 -16.52 25.46
N GLU A 798 2.61 -16.32 26.77
CA GLU A 798 1.28 -16.03 27.33
C GLU A 798 0.65 -14.87 26.54
N ILE A 799 -0.54 -15.11 25.97
CA ILE A 799 -1.32 -14.07 25.31
C ILE A 799 -1.58 -13.01 26.38
N CYS A 800 -0.98 -11.82 26.23
CA CYS A 800 -1.26 -10.71 27.13
C CYS A 800 -2.77 -10.47 27.12
N GLU A 801 -3.45 -10.71 28.24
CA GLU A 801 -4.88 -10.43 28.36
C GLU A 801 -5.10 -8.96 28.01
N GLU A 802 -6.01 -8.68 27.07
CA GLU A 802 -6.41 -7.31 26.79
C GLU A 802 -7.02 -6.78 28.08
N VAL A 803 -6.25 -5.98 28.81
CA VAL A 803 -6.77 -5.11 29.87
C VAL A 803 -7.55 -4.01 29.15
N GLU A 804 -8.68 -4.38 28.55
CA GLU A 804 -9.69 -3.41 28.18
C GLU A 804 -10.04 -2.67 29.46
N SER A 805 -10.03 -1.34 29.34
CA SER A 805 -10.49 -0.43 30.37
C SER A 805 -12.00 -0.58 30.57
N GLU A 806 -12.45 -1.73 31.05
CA GLU A 806 -13.74 -1.85 31.72
C GLU A 806 -13.63 -1.12 33.06
N ILE A 807 -13.80 0.20 32.98
CA ILE A 807 -14.02 1.07 34.14
C ILE A 807 -15.44 0.82 34.73
N GLY A 808 -16.18 -0.17 34.23
CA GLY A 808 -17.48 -0.60 34.73
C GLY A 808 -17.39 -1.96 35.42
N GLU A 809 -17.69 -2.00 36.72
CA GLU A 809 -17.98 -3.20 37.52
C GLU A 809 -16.82 -4.13 37.92
N MET A 810 -15.81 -3.60 38.64
CA MET A 810 -15.00 -4.45 39.52
C MET A 810 -15.46 -4.33 40.97
N GLY A 811 -16.16 -5.37 41.45
CA GLY A 811 -16.51 -5.54 42.87
C GLY A 811 -15.28 -5.58 43.77
N LEU A 812 -15.47 -5.32 45.08
CA LEU A 812 -14.41 -5.45 46.08
C LEU A 812 -13.82 -6.87 46.03
N LYS A 813 -12.55 -6.99 45.63
CA LYS A 813 -11.86 -8.29 45.58
C LYS A 813 -11.68 -8.84 47.01
N LEU A 814 -11.86 -10.16 47.17
CA LEU A 814 -11.68 -10.86 48.46
C LEU A 814 -10.30 -10.58 49.07
N GLN A 815 -9.28 -10.36 48.23
CA GLN A 815 -7.92 -10.02 48.66
C GLN A 815 -7.85 -8.76 49.53
N ASN A 816 -8.70 -7.75 49.28
CA ASN A 816 -8.70 -6.49 50.03
C ASN A 816 -9.46 -6.60 51.37
N VAL A 817 -10.31 -7.64 51.55
CA VAL A 817 -11.14 -7.84 52.76
C VAL A 817 -10.74 -9.11 53.52
N GLY A 818 -9.80 -9.90 53.00
CA GLY A 818 -9.41 -11.20 53.53
C GLY A 818 -8.90 -11.15 54.98
N GLY A 819 -8.19 -10.09 55.38
CA GLY A 819 -7.72 -9.93 56.75
C GLY A 819 -8.85 -9.79 57.78
N VAL A 820 -10.02 -9.26 57.40
CA VAL A 820 -11.18 -9.14 58.30
C VAL A 820 -11.71 -10.53 58.69
N PHE A 821 -11.80 -11.45 57.73
CA PHE A 821 -12.19 -12.84 57.99
C PHE A 821 -11.19 -13.57 58.87
N TRP A 822 -9.90 -13.27 58.70
CA TRP A 822 -8.86 -13.85 59.55
C TRP A 822 -8.98 -13.39 61.00
N VAL A 823 -9.18 -12.08 61.24
CA VAL A 823 -9.40 -11.53 62.59
C VAL A 823 -10.64 -12.14 63.24
N LEU A 824 -11.73 -12.30 62.50
CA LEU A 824 -12.94 -12.97 62.99
C LEU A 824 -12.65 -14.43 63.40
N GLY A 825 -11.96 -15.18 62.56
CA GLY A 825 -11.62 -16.58 62.83
C GLY A 825 -10.75 -16.75 64.07
N VAL A 826 -9.73 -15.90 64.23
CA VAL A 826 -8.87 -15.89 65.41
C VAL A 826 -9.67 -15.51 66.66
N GLY A 827 -10.53 -14.48 66.58
CA GLY A 827 -11.35 -14.04 67.72
C GLY A 827 -12.31 -15.11 68.22
N VAL A 828 -13.02 -15.79 67.32
CA VAL A 828 -13.92 -16.92 67.68
C VAL A 828 -13.12 -18.09 68.25
N GLY A 829 -11.94 -18.39 67.69
CA GLY A 829 -11.04 -19.42 68.20
C GLY A 829 -10.58 -19.16 69.63
N ILE A 830 -10.17 -17.93 69.94
CA ILE A 830 -9.79 -17.52 71.30
C ILE A 830 -10.99 -17.64 72.25
N SER A 831 -12.17 -17.15 71.84
CA SER A 831 -13.39 -17.27 72.67
C SER A 831 -13.72 -18.72 72.99
N PHE A 832 -13.64 -19.62 71.99
CA PHE A 832 -13.89 -21.05 72.18
C PHE A 832 -12.89 -21.68 73.15
N MET A 833 -11.60 -21.33 73.04
CA MET A 833 -10.57 -21.79 73.97
C MET A 833 -10.81 -21.31 75.41
N ILE A 834 -11.20 -20.05 75.60
CA ILE A 834 -11.56 -19.51 76.93
C ILE A 834 -12.76 -20.29 77.49
N SER A 835 -13.81 -20.52 76.69
CA SER A 835 -14.98 -21.30 77.14
C SER A 835 -14.62 -22.75 77.53
N ILE A 836 -13.68 -23.40 76.83
CA ILE A 836 -13.19 -24.73 77.23
C ILE A 836 -12.48 -24.64 78.59
N VAL A 837 -11.61 -23.65 78.78
CA VAL A 837 -10.89 -23.46 80.04
C VAL A 837 -11.86 -23.17 81.19
N GLU A 838 -12.85 -22.29 80.98
CA GLU A 838 -13.91 -22.00 81.96
C GLU A 838 -14.74 -23.25 82.28
N PHE A 839 -15.09 -24.04 81.27
CA PHE A 839 -15.82 -25.29 81.46
C PHE A 839 -15.02 -26.28 82.31
N LEU A 840 -13.73 -26.46 82.01
CA LEU A 840 -12.83 -27.33 82.78
C LEU A 840 -12.60 -26.80 84.21
N TRP A 841 -12.55 -25.48 84.39
CA TRP A 841 -12.45 -24.84 85.70
C TRP A 841 -13.73 -25.05 86.50
N ASN A 842 -14.89 -24.92 85.87
CA ASN A 842 -16.18 -25.17 86.50
C ASN A 842 -16.32 -26.64 86.92
N VAL A 843 -15.92 -27.59 86.05
CA VAL A 843 -15.88 -29.03 86.39
C VAL A 843 -15.01 -29.29 87.62
N ARG A 844 -13.86 -28.61 87.74
CA ARG A 844 -13.01 -28.69 88.94
C ARG A 844 -13.73 -28.14 90.17
N ASN A 845 -14.37 -26.98 90.07
CA ASN A 845 -15.11 -26.38 91.18
C ASN A 845 -16.27 -27.27 91.65
N VAL A 846 -17.04 -27.85 90.72
CA VAL A 846 -18.13 -28.79 91.01
C VAL A 846 -17.61 -30.06 91.66
N SER A 847 -16.49 -30.61 91.17
CA SER A 847 -15.83 -31.78 91.81
C SER A 847 -15.40 -31.50 93.26
N VAL A 848 -14.93 -30.28 93.54
CA VAL A 848 -14.52 -29.87 94.90
C VAL A 848 -15.73 -29.60 95.81
N GLN A 849 -16.78 -28.96 95.30
CA GLN A 849 -17.99 -28.61 96.08
C GLN A 849 -18.88 -29.81 96.38
N ASP A 850 -19.09 -30.71 95.40
CA ASP A 850 -19.96 -31.87 95.52
C ASP A 850 -19.20 -33.15 95.95
N HIS A 851 -17.89 -33.06 96.23
CA HIS A 851 -17.02 -34.17 96.65
C HIS A 851 -17.03 -35.40 95.73
N ILE A 852 -17.17 -35.19 94.41
CA ILE A 852 -17.17 -36.24 93.38
C ILE A 852 -15.85 -36.29 92.59
N THR A 853 -15.55 -37.42 91.94
CA THR A 853 -14.32 -37.55 91.15
C THR A 853 -14.35 -36.64 89.90
N TYR A 854 -13.18 -36.14 89.47
CA TYR A 854 -13.08 -35.21 88.34
C TYR A 854 -13.69 -35.77 87.04
N CYS A 855 -13.49 -37.06 86.76
CA CYS A 855 -14.06 -37.71 85.58
C CYS A 855 -15.59 -37.84 85.63
N GLU A 856 -16.18 -38.04 86.82
CA GLU A 856 -17.64 -38.11 86.98
C GLU A 856 -18.28 -36.72 86.84
N ALA A 857 -17.65 -35.69 87.42
CA ALA A 857 -18.06 -34.30 87.23
C ALA A 857 -17.99 -33.87 85.76
N LEU A 858 -16.90 -34.25 85.06
CA LEU A 858 -16.70 -33.95 83.66
C LEU A 858 -17.76 -34.65 82.79
N ALA A 859 -18.04 -35.93 83.03
CA ALA A 859 -19.06 -36.66 82.28
C ALA A 859 -20.47 -36.10 82.50
N ALA A 860 -20.81 -35.70 83.72
CA ALA A 860 -22.11 -35.11 84.05
C ALA A 860 -22.31 -33.73 83.40
N GLU A 861 -21.33 -32.83 83.54
CA GLU A 861 -21.36 -31.49 82.96
C GLU A 861 -21.29 -31.53 81.42
N PHE A 862 -20.51 -32.46 80.84
CA PHE A 862 -20.42 -32.61 79.39
C PHE A 862 -21.71 -33.17 78.79
N LYS A 863 -22.37 -34.09 79.49
CA LYS A 863 -23.69 -34.59 79.10
C LYS A 863 -24.76 -33.49 79.14
N PHE A 864 -24.66 -32.57 80.10
CA PHE A 864 -25.50 -31.38 80.13
C PHE A 864 -25.19 -30.43 78.97
N ALA A 865 -23.92 -30.12 78.70
CA ALA A 865 -23.49 -29.23 77.63
C ALA A 865 -23.90 -29.72 76.22
N ILE A 866 -23.92 -31.03 75.97
CA ILE A 866 -24.38 -31.63 74.69
C ILE A 866 -25.91 -31.60 74.55
N ASN A 867 -26.66 -31.44 75.64
CA ASN A 867 -28.11 -31.50 75.60
C ASN A 867 -28.73 -30.13 75.31
N PHE A 868 -28.71 -29.72 74.04
CA PHE A 868 -29.15 -28.41 73.56
C PHE A 868 -30.60 -28.01 73.90
N TRP A 869 -31.44 -28.95 74.34
CA TRP A 869 -32.88 -28.74 74.59
C TRP A 869 -33.22 -28.45 76.05
N VAL A 870 -32.25 -28.50 76.97
CA VAL A 870 -32.47 -28.27 78.41
C VAL A 870 -32.06 -26.84 78.79
N THR A 871 -33.02 -26.04 79.25
CA THR A 871 -32.80 -24.61 79.59
C THR A 871 -32.59 -24.33 81.08
N LYS A 872 -32.68 -25.36 81.94
CA LYS A 872 -32.51 -25.25 83.39
C LYS A 872 -31.49 -26.24 83.91
N LYS A 873 -30.46 -25.75 84.60
CA LYS A 873 -29.43 -26.55 85.26
C LYS A 873 -29.82 -26.82 86.72
N ALA A 874 -29.66 -28.05 87.17
CA ALA A 874 -29.84 -28.41 88.58
C ALA A 874 -28.67 -27.88 89.43
N ALA A 875 -28.95 -27.40 90.63
CA ALA A 875 -27.96 -26.72 91.49
C ALA A 875 -26.94 -27.67 92.16
N ARG A 876 -27.16 -29.00 92.13
CA ARG A 876 -26.25 -30.03 92.64
C ARG A 876 -26.34 -31.29 91.78
N VAL A 877 -25.23 -32.03 91.66
CA VAL A 877 -25.19 -33.31 90.92
C VAL A 877 -25.64 -34.45 91.85
N GLU A 878 -26.75 -35.11 91.56
CA GLU A 878 -27.20 -36.30 92.32
C GLU A 878 -26.34 -37.54 91.96
N VAL A 879 -25.59 -38.06 92.94
CA VAL A 879 -24.84 -39.31 92.82
C VAL A 879 -25.74 -40.49 93.19
N LYS A 880 -25.90 -41.48 92.30
CA LYS A 880 -26.53 -42.76 92.64
C LYS A 880 -25.56 -43.65 93.42
N GLU A 881 -25.86 -43.98 94.67
CA GLU A 881 -25.09 -44.96 95.46
C GLU A 881 -25.20 -46.38 94.86
N PRO A 882 -24.12 -47.18 94.83
CA PRO A 882 -24.18 -48.57 94.42
C PRO A 882 -24.61 -49.48 95.59
N SER A 883 -25.72 -50.20 95.41
CA SER A 883 -26.23 -51.22 96.33
C SER A 883 -25.31 -52.45 96.40
N GLN A 884 -24.92 -52.86 97.61
CA GLN A 884 -24.16 -54.08 97.90
C GLN A 884 -24.96 -55.37 97.63
N SER A 885 -24.36 -56.34 96.91
CA SER A 885 -24.38 -57.76 97.33
C SER A 885 -23.43 -58.68 96.54
N ARG A 886 -22.62 -59.42 97.32
CA ARG A 886 -22.03 -60.77 97.17
C ARG A 886 -20.96 -61.10 96.10
N GLU A 887 -19.73 -61.16 96.62
CA GLU A 887 -18.69 -62.22 96.53
C GLU A 887 -18.63 -63.18 95.34
N GLY A 888 -17.44 -63.23 94.73
CA GLY A 888 -16.96 -64.31 93.87
C GLY A 888 -15.64 -63.93 93.17
N SER A 889 -14.51 -64.29 93.78
CA SER A 889 -13.14 -64.09 93.29
C SER A 889 -12.90 -64.69 91.90
N GLU A 890 -12.38 -63.90 90.95
CA GLU A 890 -11.20 -64.27 90.14
C GLU A 890 -10.64 -63.07 89.34
N THR A 891 -9.33 -62.89 89.44
CA THR A 891 -8.52 -61.85 88.81
C THR A 891 -8.45 -61.97 87.29
N ARG A 892 -8.91 -60.96 86.54
CA ARG A 892 -8.45 -60.67 85.16
C ARG A 892 -8.53 -59.16 84.82
N SER A 893 -7.38 -58.66 84.35
CA SER A 893 -7.02 -57.33 83.83
C SER A 893 -8.14 -56.36 83.39
N MET A 894 -8.05 -55.13 83.90
CA MET A 894 -8.94 -53.98 83.67
C MET A 894 -8.87 -53.38 82.23
N ALA A 895 -7.92 -53.82 81.40
CA ALA A 895 -7.76 -53.33 80.02
C ALA A 895 -8.82 -53.87 79.04
N GLY A 896 -9.50 -54.97 79.35
CA GLY A 896 -10.53 -55.57 78.50
C GLY A 896 -11.92 -54.91 78.58
N LYS A 897 -12.21 -54.12 79.62
CA LYS A 897 -13.54 -53.49 79.82
C LYS A 897 -13.67 -52.11 79.17
N MET A 898 -12.59 -51.41 78.86
CA MET A 898 -12.65 -50.11 78.18
C MET A 898 -12.88 -50.23 76.66
N LEU A 899 -12.52 -51.35 76.02
CA LEU A 899 -12.66 -51.53 74.57
C LEU A 899 -14.01 -52.11 74.12
N GLN A 900 -14.80 -52.71 75.02
CA GLN A 900 -16.18 -53.14 74.72
C GLN A 900 -17.24 -52.05 75.01
N GLY A 901 -16.88 -51.03 75.79
CA GLY A 901 -17.76 -49.87 76.05
C GLY A 901 -17.82 -48.89 74.88
N ALA A 902 -16.75 -48.72 74.10
CA ALA A 902 -16.72 -47.78 72.98
C ALA A 902 -17.54 -48.22 71.75
N GLY A 903 -17.93 -49.49 71.67
CA GLY A 903 -18.73 -50.06 70.57
C GLY A 903 -20.25 -49.87 70.68
N SER A 904 -20.78 -49.36 71.81
CA SER A 904 -22.21 -49.07 71.98
C SER A 904 -22.55 -47.57 72.01
N PHE A 905 -21.54 -46.70 71.88
CA PHE A 905 -21.68 -45.24 71.96
C PHE A 905 -22.12 -44.54 70.66
N LEU A 906 -22.37 -45.29 69.57
CA LEU A 906 -22.90 -44.77 68.31
C LEU A 906 -23.97 -45.71 67.72
N ARG A 907 -25.14 -45.81 68.36
CA ARG A 907 -26.37 -46.16 67.62
C ARG A 907 -27.06 -44.89 67.16
N LEU A 908 -26.68 -44.44 65.96
CA LEU A 908 -27.28 -43.35 65.20
C LEU A 908 -28.62 -43.72 64.54
N GLU A 909 -29.16 -44.91 64.82
CA GLU A 909 -30.41 -45.42 64.21
C GLU A 909 -31.71 -44.92 64.87
N THR A 910 -31.67 -44.33 66.07
CA THR A 910 -32.90 -43.83 66.73
C THR A 910 -33.17 -42.33 66.54
N ILE A 911 -32.28 -41.60 65.88
CA ILE A 911 -32.44 -40.16 65.57
C ILE A 911 -33.11 -39.96 64.19
N PHE A 912 -33.03 -40.92 63.28
CA PHE A 912 -33.67 -40.82 61.96
C PHE A 912 -35.14 -41.28 61.93
N ASP A 913 -35.59 -42.14 62.86
CA ASP A 913 -36.97 -42.66 62.86
C ASP A 913 -38.02 -41.73 63.51
N ARG A 914 -37.59 -40.57 64.07
CA ARG A 914 -38.51 -39.52 64.56
C ARG A 914 -38.58 -38.27 63.71
N MET A 915 -37.81 -38.20 62.61
CA MET A 915 -37.88 -37.10 61.64
C MET A 915 -38.81 -37.38 60.44
N SER A 916 -39.45 -38.54 60.36
CA SER A 916 -40.36 -38.92 59.26
C SER A 916 -41.86 -38.78 59.57
N VAL A 917 -42.24 -38.26 60.75
CA VAL A 917 -43.65 -38.00 61.11
C VAL A 917 -43.83 -36.57 61.64
N SER A 918 -43.65 -35.58 60.75
CA SER A 918 -44.13 -34.20 60.94
C SER A 918 -43.96 -33.40 59.63
N ARG A 919 -44.69 -33.82 58.59
CA ARG A 919 -44.96 -32.99 57.40
C ARG A 919 -46.31 -33.42 56.82
N ASN A 920 -47.35 -32.85 57.39
CA ASN A 920 -48.65 -32.58 56.78
C ASN A 920 -49.41 -31.71 57.78
N ASP A 921 -49.16 -30.40 57.68
CA ASP A 921 -50.17 -29.33 57.67
C ASP A 921 -49.49 -28.05 57.14
#